data_AF-A0A166IWM2-F1
#
_entry.id   AF-A0A166IWM2-F1
#
_cell.length_a   1.000
_cell.length_b   1.000
_cell.length_c   1.000
_cell.angle_alpha   90.00
_cell.angle_beta   90.00
_cell.angle_gamma   90.00
#
_symmetry.space_group_name_H-M   'P 1'
#
loop_
_entity.id
_entity.type
_entity.pdbx_description
1 polymer ?
#
loop_
_entity_poly.entity_id
_entity_poly.type
_entity_poly.pdbx_seq_one_letter_code
_entity_poly.pdbx_strand_id
1 'polypeptide(L)'
;MSKQAMYQKAVEQINIKPAEEIDFTQHQLENGYTISTQERVVKEVQAPAMVPPTDAQFFSREDPSKPDVAFLKNHFYREGRLREDQALYIIEKATEILRSEPNLLAVDAPVTVCGDIHGQYYDLMKLFEIGGNPATTRYLFLGDYVDRGYFSIECVLYLWTLKIWYPNTIFLLRGNHECRHLTDYFTFKLECKRKYSERIYDACMESFCALPLAAVMNKQFFCIHGGLSPELNTLDDIRSLDRFREPPTSGLMCDILWSDPIEEFGSEKTQENFVHNHVRGCSYFFTYQAACQFLERNRLLSIIRAHEAQDAGYRMYRKTRTTGFPSVMTLFSAPNYLDVYNNKAAILKYESNVLNIRQFNCTPHPYWLPNFMDAFTWSLPFVGEKITDMLVAVLNTCTKEELEESSDEEEVNAAPGAVAAEKAEPSEESLERRKVIRNKILAVGRMSRVFSLLREESERVSELKNVSGSAKLPYGTLASGAEGIKDAISGFGDARRADIENERLPPELVDAESEEGRAYMSQPQTPSEADISPAATLGEAPSPRALEEALSVSTGSLPSSGGPTTPTSPSSPSISSPFRRGHGRQQSLGTTMTSPSTRRRSIESTMSLLKEASEGRERDAEFEALADQVAGAGGAGGAQAGKKRDSAPAPSR
;
A
#
# COMPACT_ATOMS: atom_id res chain seq x y z
N MET A 1 30.42 -49.66 19.10
CA MET A 1 30.82 -50.00 17.73
C MET A 1 32.13 -49.29 17.44
N SER A 2 33.09 -49.94 16.77
CA SER A 2 34.33 -49.29 16.31
C SER A 2 33.98 -48.12 15.37
N LYS A 3 34.73 -47.00 15.42
CA LYS A 3 34.59 -45.86 14.48
C LYS A 3 34.52 -46.33 13.03
N GLN A 4 35.24 -47.41 12.70
CA GLN A 4 35.28 -48.03 11.39
C GLN A 4 33.94 -48.66 10.97
N ALA A 5 33.18 -49.21 11.92
CA ALA A 5 31.85 -49.77 11.66
C ALA A 5 30.76 -48.68 11.52
N MET A 6 30.92 -47.52 12.17
CA MET A 6 30.06 -46.36 11.90
C MET A 6 30.35 -45.76 10.52
N TYR A 7 31.63 -45.63 10.17
CA TYR A 7 32.05 -45.11 8.86
C TYR A 7 31.51 -45.98 7.71
N GLN A 8 31.65 -47.30 7.82
CA GLN A 8 31.17 -48.22 6.80
C GLN A 8 29.65 -48.20 6.66
N LYS A 9 28.92 -48.02 7.78
CA LYS A 9 27.48 -47.86 7.80
C LYS A 9 27.03 -46.52 7.20
N ALA A 10 27.78 -45.44 7.41
CA ALA A 10 27.53 -44.13 6.82
C ALA A 10 27.78 -44.14 5.30
N VAL A 11 28.87 -44.77 4.85
CA VAL A 11 29.18 -44.95 3.42
C VAL A 11 28.13 -45.84 2.73
N GLU A 12 27.68 -46.91 3.38
CA GLU A 12 26.55 -47.72 2.89
C GLU A 12 25.25 -46.90 2.81
N GLN A 13 24.99 -46.00 3.76
CA GLN A 13 23.81 -45.12 3.73
C GLN A 13 23.88 -44.06 2.61
N ILE A 14 25.06 -43.56 2.29
CA ILE A 14 25.29 -42.59 1.20
C ILE A 14 25.17 -43.28 -0.17
N ASN A 15 25.70 -44.48 -0.33
CA ASN A 15 25.67 -45.22 -1.60
C ASN A 15 24.31 -45.87 -1.95
N ILE A 16 23.34 -45.89 -1.02
CA ILE A 16 22.04 -46.57 -1.23
C ILE A 16 20.90 -45.60 -1.61
N LYS A 17 21.06 -44.29 -1.44
CA LYS A 17 20.04 -43.34 -1.90
C LYS A 17 20.40 -42.78 -3.28
N PRO A 18 19.82 -43.29 -4.38
CA PRO A 18 19.82 -42.51 -5.62
C PRO A 18 19.25 -41.13 -5.27
N ALA A 19 19.90 -40.06 -5.73
CA ALA A 19 19.34 -38.72 -5.62
C ALA A 19 17.91 -38.80 -6.13
N GLU A 20 16.93 -38.54 -5.26
CA GLU A 20 15.53 -38.56 -5.66
C GLU A 20 15.41 -37.58 -6.84
N GLU A 21 14.97 -38.08 -7.99
CA GLU A 21 14.81 -37.25 -9.18
C GLU A 21 13.62 -36.32 -8.90
N ILE A 22 13.92 -35.11 -8.40
CA ILE A 22 12.91 -34.13 -8.04
C ILE A 22 12.27 -33.61 -9.32
N ASP A 23 11.01 -33.95 -9.54
CA ASP A 23 10.22 -33.37 -10.62
C ASP A 23 9.82 -31.93 -10.25
N PHE A 24 10.61 -30.95 -10.70
CA PHE A 24 10.33 -29.51 -10.49
C PHE A 24 9.05 -29.01 -11.18
N THR A 25 8.42 -29.83 -12.03
CA THR A 25 7.10 -29.50 -12.62
C THR A 25 5.96 -29.71 -11.63
N GLN A 26 6.24 -30.38 -10.51
CA GLN A 26 5.29 -30.66 -9.44
C GLN A 26 5.79 -30.11 -8.12
N HIS A 27 4.90 -29.49 -7.37
CA HIS A 27 5.17 -29.02 -6.03
C HIS A 27 4.15 -29.60 -5.06
N GLN A 28 4.63 -30.26 -4.01
CA GLN A 28 3.78 -30.77 -2.94
C GLN A 28 3.61 -29.69 -1.88
N LEU A 29 2.38 -29.23 -1.71
CA LEU A 29 2.00 -28.27 -0.68
C LEU A 29 2.01 -28.93 0.71
N GLU A 30 2.11 -28.11 1.76
CA GLU A 30 2.15 -28.57 3.16
C GLU A 30 0.89 -29.37 3.59
N ASN A 31 -0.22 -29.18 2.89
CA ASN A 31 -1.47 -29.90 3.09
C ASN A 31 -1.54 -31.25 2.35
N GLY A 32 -0.45 -31.67 1.71
CA GLY A 32 -0.31 -32.95 1.01
C GLY A 32 -0.78 -32.96 -0.44
N TYR A 33 -1.39 -31.87 -0.94
CA TYR A 33 -1.80 -31.77 -2.35
C TYR A 33 -0.61 -31.48 -3.25
N THR A 34 -0.57 -32.13 -4.42
CA THR A 34 0.43 -31.86 -5.46
C THR A 34 -0.15 -30.93 -6.51
N ILE A 35 0.55 -29.84 -6.80
CA ILE A 35 0.18 -28.85 -7.80
C ILE A 35 1.23 -28.80 -8.91
N SER A 36 0.82 -28.46 -10.13
CA SER A 36 1.78 -28.18 -11.20
C SER A 36 2.37 -26.78 -11.01
N THR A 37 3.68 -26.64 -11.19
CA THR A 37 4.39 -25.35 -11.20
C THR A 37 4.31 -24.64 -12.55
N GLN A 38 3.82 -25.32 -13.60
CA GLN A 38 3.69 -24.77 -14.95
C GLN A 38 2.28 -24.23 -15.23
N GLU A 39 1.28 -24.67 -14.47
CA GLU A 39 -0.10 -24.24 -14.61
C GLU A 39 -0.50 -23.25 -13.52
N ARG A 40 -1.57 -22.49 -13.80
CA ARG A 40 -2.20 -21.63 -12.80
C ARG A 40 -2.75 -22.47 -11.65
N VAL A 41 -2.21 -22.25 -10.45
CA VAL A 41 -2.55 -22.99 -9.22
C VAL A 41 -3.98 -22.69 -8.76
N VAL A 42 -4.32 -21.40 -8.64
CA VAL A 42 -5.62 -20.93 -8.13
C VAL A 42 -6.58 -20.72 -9.31
N LYS A 43 -7.25 -21.80 -9.73
CA LYS A 43 -8.08 -21.82 -10.96
C LYS A 43 -9.43 -21.12 -10.77
N GLU A 44 -9.93 -21.03 -9.53
CA GLU A 44 -11.21 -20.42 -9.15
C GLU A 44 -11.21 -18.90 -9.16
N VAL A 45 -10.06 -18.26 -8.97
CA VAL A 45 -9.94 -16.80 -9.09
C VAL A 45 -10.12 -16.44 -10.56
N GLN A 46 -11.01 -15.51 -10.88
CA GLN A 46 -11.19 -15.11 -12.28
C GLN A 46 -9.93 -14.42 -12.82
N ALA A 47 -9.51 -14.75 -14.05
CA ALA A 47 -8.40 -14.07 -14.69
C ALA A 47 -8.86 -12.72 -15.29
N PRO A 48 -7.99 -11.70 -15.32
CA PRO A 48 -8.27 -10.43 -15.99
C PRO A 48 -8.65 -10.58 -17.47
N ALA A 49 -9.34 -9.59 -18.01
CA ALA A 49 -9.54 -9.47 -19.45
C ALA A 49 -8.23 -9.01 -20.12
N MET A 50 -7.44 -10.00 -20.58
CA MET A 50 -6.07 -9.80 -21.07
C MET A 50 -5.95 -9.05 -22.41
N VAL A 51 -7.04 -8.92 -23.16
CA VAL A 51 -7.02 -8.33 -24.51
C VAL A 51 -7.84 -7.04 -24.51
N PRO A 52 -7.27 -5.91 -24.97
CA PRO A 52 -8.02 -4.67 -25.17
C PRO A 52 -9.17 -4.86 -26.16
N PRO A 53 -10.27 -4.11 -26.01
CA PRO A 53 -11.43 -4.28 -26.86
C PRO A 53 -11.19 -3.81 -28.29
N THR A 54 -11.79 -4.51 -29.23
CA THR A 54 -11.92 -4.05 -30.61
C THR A 54 -12.90 -2.87 -30.69
N ASP A 55 -12.87 -2.09 -31.77
CA ASP A 55 -13.79 -0.95 -31.92
C ASP A 55 -15.25 -1.38 -31.98
N ALA A 56 -15.53 -2.55 -32.56
CA ALA A 56 -16.87 -3.12 -32.61
C ALA A 56 -17.40 -3.55 -31.22
N GLN A 57 -16.52 -3.73 -30.23
CA GLN A 57 -16.89 -3.97 -28.84
C GLN A 57 -16.95 -2.67 -28.04
N PHE A 58 -16.06 -1.72 -28.38
CA PHE A 58 -15.94 -0.45 -27.68
C PHE A 58 -17.08 0.51 -28.00
N PHE A 59 -17.47 0.66 -29.27
CA PHE A 59 -18.59 1.54 -29.67
C PHE A 59 -19.93 0.83 -29.53
N SER A 60 -20.94 1.57 -29.07
CA SER A 60 -22.29 1.05 -28.91
C SER A 60 -22.93 0.70 -30.25
N ARG A 61 -23.71 -0.37 -30.25
CA ARG A 61 -24.53 -0.76 -31.41
C ARG A 61 -25.76 0.14 -31.58
N GLU A 62 -26.22 0.77 -30.50
CA GLU A 62 -27.38 1.66 -30.51
C GLU A 62 -27.00 3.07 -31.00
N ASP A 63 -25.87 3.59 -30.52
CA ASP A 63 -25.31 4.87 -30.94
C ASP A 63 -23.80 4.71 -31.20
N PRO A 64 -23.40 4.46 -32.47
CA PRO A 64 -21.99 4.24 -32.82
C PRO A 64 -21.07 5.44 -32.56
N SER A 65 -21.62 6.63 -32.25
CA SER A 65 -20.82 7.78 -31.83
C SER A 65 -20.41 7.73 -30.36
N LYS A 66 -20.92 6.77 -29.58
CA LYS A 66 -20.69 6.66 -28.15
C LYS A 66 -20.13 5.30 -27.75
N PRO A 67 -19.35 5.22 -26.66
CA PRO A 67 -18.84 3.94 -26.15
C PRO A 67 -19.98 3.07 -25.58
N ASP A 68 -19.85 1.75 -25.62
CA ASP A 68 -20.83 0.82 -25.04
C ASP A 68 -20.65 0.75 -23.51
N VAL A 69 -21.60 1.36 -22.78
CA VAL A 69 -21.58 1.46 -21.32
C VAL A 69 -21.55 0.08 -20.65
N ALA A 70 -22.36 -0.87 -21.15
CA ALA A 70 -22.51 -2.18 -20.52
C ALA A 70 -21.27 -3.05 -20.75
N PHE A 71 -20.69 -2.99 -21.95
CA PHE A 71 -19.43 -3.63 -22.27
C PHE A 71 -18.30 -3.07 -21.40
N LEU A 72 -18.14 -1.74 -21.36
CA LEU A 72 -17.08 -1.09 -20.59
C LEU A 72 -17.20 -1.40 -19.09
N LYS A 73 -18.41 -1.35 -18.53
CA LYS A 73 -18.67 -1.74 -17.14
C LYS A 73 -18.06 -3.12 -16.82
N ASN A 74 -18.41 -4.11 -17.63
CA ASN A 74 -18.00 -5.49 -17.43
C ASN A 74 -16.52 -5.73 -17.75
N HIS A 75 -15.97 -4.99 -18.72
CA HIS A 75 -14.55 -5.07 -19.09
C HIS A 75 -13.67 -4.57 -17.94
N PHE A 76 -13.98 -3.39 -17.38
CA PHE A 76 -13.28 -2.84 -16.22
C PHE A 76 -13.47 -3.68 -14.95
N TYR A 77 -14.67 -4.24 -14.73
CA TYR A 77 -14.92 -5.16 -13.60
C TYR A 77 -14.06 -6.44 -13.67
N ARG A 78 -13.59 -6.80 -14.87
CA ARG A 78 -12.65 -7.89 -15.11
C ARG A 78 -11.21 -7.40 -15.27
N GLU A 79 -10.88 -6.22 -14.73
CA GLU A 79 -9.55 -5.59 -14.79
C GLU A 79 -9.02 -5.39 -16.23
N GLY A 80 -9.94 -5.36 -17.20
CA GLY A 80 -9.63 -5.15 -18.60
C GLY A 80 -9.23 -3.71 -18.87
N ARG A 81 -8.25 -3.54 -19.76
CA ARG A 81 -7.76 -2.21 -20.16
C ARG A 81 -8.27 -1.87 -21.56
N LEU A 82 -8.45 -0.58 -21.82
CA LEU A 82 -8.71 -0.09 -23.16
C LEU A 82 -7.42 0.05 -23.96
N ARG A 83 -7.53 0.22 -25.27
CA ARG A 83 -6.43 0.82 -26.01
C ARG A 83 -6.31 2.29 -25.65
N GLU A 84 -5.11 2.85 -25.81
CA GLU A 84 -4.83 4.24 -25.44
C GLU A 84 -5.69 5.24 -26.23
N ASP A 85 -5.92 4.98 -27.52
CA ASP A 85 -6.78 5.82 -28.38
C ASP A 85 -8.25 5.81 -27.93
N GLN A 86 -8.75 4.68 -27.44
CA GLN A 86 -10.10 4.56 -26.89
C GLN A 86 -10.25 5.28 -25.54
N ALA A 87 -9.23 5.19 -24.67
CA ALA A 87 -9.22 5.91 -23.41
C ALA A 87 -9.17 7.43 -23.65
N LEU A 88 -8.29 7.90 -24.55
CA LEU A 88 -8.24 9.31 -24.98
C LEU A 88 -9.57 9.78 -25.53
N TYR A 89 -10.21 8.99 -26.40
CA TYR A 89 -11.53 9.33 -26.95
C TYR A 89 -12.55 9.64 -25.86
N ILE A 90 -12.65 8.81 -24.82
CA ILE A 90 -13.55 9.03 -23.69
C ILE A 90 -13.20 10.33 -22.95
N ILE A 91 -11.92 10.51 -22.64
CA ILE A 91 -11.44 11.65 -21.85
C ILE A 91 -11.69 12.96 -22.59
N GLU A 92 -11.28 13.05 -23.85
CA GLU A 92 -11.42 14.23 -24.69
C GLU A 92 -12.91 14.57 -24.94
N LYS A 93 -13.74 13.57 -25.28
CA LYS A 93 -15.17 13.80 -25.55
C LYS A 93 -15.95 14.29 -24.33
N ALA A 94 -15.68 13.73 -23.15
CA ALA A 94 -16.31 14.25 -21.94
C ALA A 94 -15.72 15.61 -21.56
N THR A 95 -14.43 15.88 -21.82
CA THR A 95 -13.81 17.19 -21.60
C THR A 95 -14.51 18.28 -22.41
N GLU A 96 -14.85 18.01 -23.68
CA GLU A 96 -15.63 18.92 -24.52
C GLU A 96 -16.97 19.29 -23.85
N ILE A 97 -17.67 18.30 -23.29
CA ILE A 97 -18.95 18.50 -22.57
C ILE A 97 -18.71 19.32 -21.30
N LEU A 98 -17.80 18.90 -20.42
CA LEU A 98 -17.49 19.55 -19.15
C LEU A 98 -17.05 21.00 -19.34
N ARG A 99 -16.28 21.30 -20.39
CA ARG A 99 -15.82 22.64 -20.73
C ARG A 99 -16.98 23.58 -21.11
N SER A 100 -18.05 23.02 -21.69
CA SER A 100 -19.25 23.80 -22.04
C SER A 100 -20.15 24.10 -20.83
N GLU A 101 -19.97 23.40 -19.71
CA GLU A 101 -20.77 23.61 -18.50
C GLU A 101 -20.30 24.86 -17.71
N PRO A 102 -21.20 25.54 -16.98
CA PRO A 102 -20.83 26.67 -16.13
C PRO A 102 -20.10 26.20 -14.86
N ASN A 103 -19.42 27.12 -14.16
CA ASN A 103 -18.79 26.81 -12.87
C ASN A 103 -19.79 26.34 -11.82
N LEU A 104 -21.00 26.92 -11.83
CA LEU A 104 -22.09 26.66 -10.92
C LEU A 104 -23.26 26.03 -11.69
N LEU A 105 -23.40 24.71 -11.57
CA LEU A 105 -24.46 23.95 -12.22
C LEU A 105 -25.84 24.25 -11.61
N ALA A 106 -26.89 24.09 -12.40
CA ALA A 106 -28.27 24.08 -11.91
C ALA A 106 -28.84 22.68 -12.11
N VAL A 107 -29.21 22.01 -11.01
CA VAL A 107 -29.57 20.58 -11.03
C VAL A 107 -30.94 20.39 -10.39
N ASP A 108 -31.94 20.00 -11.18
CA ASP A 108 -33.31 19.79 -10.67
C ASP A 108 -33.49 18.42 -10.00
N ALA A 109 -34.42 18.35 -9.04
CA ALA A 109 -34.90 17.09 -8.48
C ALA A 109 -35.76 16.30 -9.49
N PRO A 110 -35.86 14.96 -9.40
CA PRO A 110 -35.14 14.10 -8.47
C PRO A 110 -33.65 13.94 -8.83
N VAL A 111 -32.82 13.67 -7.82
CA VAL A 111 -31.38 13.49 -7.98
C VAL A 111 -30.78 12.62 -6.89
N THR A 112 -29.78 11.83 -7.26
CA THR A 112 -28.91 11.10 -6.34
C THR A 112 -27.57 11.84 -6.21
N VAL A 113 -27.20 12.24 -5.00
CA VAL A 113 -25.94 12.92 -4.71
C VAL A 113 -24.95 11.95 -4.08
N CYS A 114 -23.72 11.98 -4.56
CA CYS A 114 -22.62 11.08 -4.20
C CYS A 114 -21.41 11.89 -3.74
N GLY A 115 -20.78 11.47 -2.63
CA GLY A 115 -19.51 12.03 -2.17
C GLY A 115 -18.31 11.34 -2.82
N ASP A 116 -17.21 11.30 -2.10
CA ASP A 116 -15.90 10.80 -2.56
C ASP A 116 -15.97 9.32 -2.99
N ILE A 117 -15.19 8.98 -4.02
CA ILE A 117 -15.11 7.64 -4.61
C ILE A 117 -13.70 7.03 -4.47
N HIS A 118 -12.65 7.83 -4.56
CA HIS A 118 -11.24 7.45 -4.35
C HIS A 118 -10.81 6.14 -5.02
N GLY A 119 -11.10 6.02 -6.33
CA GLY A 119 -10.67 4.86 -7.12
C GLY A 119 -11.23 3.51 -6.66
N GLN A 120 -12.32 3.49 -5.87
CA GLN A 120 -13.02 2.26 -5.46
C GLN A 120 -14.05 1.83 -6.51
N TYR A 121 -13.59 1.43 -7.71
CA TYR A 121 -14.45 1.11 -8.87
C TYR A 121 -15.53 0.05 -8.57
N TYR A 122 -15.20 -0.97 -7.77
CA TYR A 122 -16.12 -2.04 -7.41
C TYR A 122 -17.26 -1.53 -6.52
N ASP A 123 -16.95 -0.60 -5.62
CA ASP A 123 -17.96 0.06 -4.79
C ASP A 123 -18.76 1.09 -5.59
N LEU A 124 -18.16 1.74 -6.59
CA LEU A 124 -18.89 2.57 -7.54
C LEU A 124 -19.96 1.76 -8.30
N MET A 125 -19.69 0.49 -8.64
CA MET A 125 -20.72 -0.38 -9.22
C MET A 125 -21.87 -0.64 -8.25
N LYS A 126 -21.55 -0.83 -6.95
CA LYS A 126 -22.55 -1.00 -5.90
C LYS A 126 -23.37 0.27 -5.67
N LEU A 127 -22.72 1.44 -5.74
CA LEU A 127 -23.35 2.75 -5.67
C LEU A 127 -24.44 2.89 -6.74
N PHE A 128 -24.16 2.52 -8.00
CA PHE A 128 -25.18 2.57 -9.06
C PHE A 128 -26.31 1.55 -8.88
N GLU A 129 -26.04 0.37 -8.30
CA GLU A 129 -27.07 -0.60 -7.96
C GLU A 129 -28.09 -0.03 -6.95
N ILE A 130 -27.60 0.75 -5.98
CA ILE A 130 -28.43 1.31 -4.90
C ILE A 130 -29.05 2.66 -5.30
N GLY A 131 -28.28 3.49 -5.99
CA GLY A 131 -28.71 4.83 -6.42
C GLY A 131 -29.77 4.77 -7.52
N GLY A 132 -29.68 3.78 -8.41
CA GLY A 132 -30.57 3.62 -9.56
C GLY A 132 -29.81 3.70 -10.89
N ASN A 133 -30.41 3.17 -11.95
CA ASN A 133 -29.76 3.13 -13.27
C ASN A 133 -29.53 4.56 -13.81
N PRO A 134 -28.28 4.95 -14.16
CA PRO A 134 -27.95 6.24 -14.78
C PRO A 134 -28.80 6.63 -15.99
N ALA A 135 -29.29 5.64 -16.75
CA ALA A 135 -30.18 5.87 -17.90
C ALA A 135 -31.52 6.54 -17.51
N THR A 136 -31.95 6.36 -16.27
CA THR A 136 -33.27 6.81 -15.76
C THR A 136 -33.16 7.63 -14.48
N THR A 137 -31.96 7.84 -13.96
CA THR A 137 -31.71 8.48 -12.66
C THR A 137 -30.66 9.56 -12.83
N ARG A 138 -30.97 10.77 -12.33
CA ARG A 138 -30.04 11.88 -12.31
C ARG A 138 -29.03 11.72 -11.18
N TYR A 139 -27.76 11.99 -11.46
CA TYR A 139 -26.67 11.96 -10.48
C TYR A 139 -25.92 13.28 -10.40
N LEU A 140 -25.48 13.61 -9.19
CA LEU A 140 -24.52 14.66 -8.91
C LEU A 140 -23.40 14.07 -8.05
N PHE A 141 -22.19 13.99 -8.62
CA PHE A 141 -20.99 13.59 -7.88
C PHE A 141 -20.24 14.83 -7.41
N LEU A 142 -19.76 14.80 -6.16
CA LEU A 142 -19.16 15.97 -5.52
C LEU A 142 -17.65 16.11 -5.71
N GLY A 143 -16.97 15.10 -6.27
CA GLY A 143 -15.52 15.13 -6.51
C GLY A 143 -14.81 13.88 -6.01
N ASP A 144 -13.48 13.92 -6.00
CA ASP A 144 -12.57 12.89 -5.48
C ASP A 144 -12.85 11.51 -6.08
N TYR A 145 -12.70 11.42 -7.39
CA TYR A 145 -12.81 10.21 -8.18
C TYR A 145 -11.57 9.32 -8.09
N VAL A 146 -10.41 9.95 -7.84
CA VAL A 146 -9.07 9.36 -7.97
C VAL A 146 -8.29 9.34 -6.66
N ASP A 147 -7.10 8.75 -6.75
CA ASP A 147 -6.15 8.50 -5.67
C ASP A 147 -6.65 7.55 -4.60
N ARG A 148 -5.69 7.10 -3.77
CA ARG A 148 -5.88 6.23 -2.61
C ARG A 148 -6.23 4.79 -3.00
N GLY A 149 -7.36 4.58 -3.67
CA GLY A 149 -7.72 3.32 -4.31
C GLY A 149 -6.94 3.08 -5.61
N TYR A 150 -6.90 1.82 -6.04
CA TYR A 150 -6.08 1.37 -7.19
C TYR A 150 -6.87 1.16 -8.49
N PHE A 151 -8.11 1.65 -8.54
CA PHE A 151 -8.96 1.59 -9.74
C PHE A 151 -9.49 2.99 -10.13
N SER A 152 -8.66 4.01 -9.95
CA SER A 152 -9.00 5.41 -10.23
C SER A 152 -9.26 5.63 -11.72
N ILE A 153 -8.44 5.05 -12.61
CA ILE A 153 -8.62 5.27 -14.05
C ILE A 153 -9.89 4.58 -14.58
N GLU A 154 -10.28 3.45 -13.99
CA GLU A 154 -11.55 2.79 -14.30
C GLU A 154 -12.75 3.65 -13.83
N CYS A 155 -12.66 4.27 -12.65
CA CYS A 155 -13.65 5.24 -12.18
C CYS A 155 -13.80 6.42 -13.14
N VAL A 156 -12.69 7.05 -13.54
CA VAL A 156 -12.68 8.18 -14.48
C VAL A 156 -13.28 7.76 -15.82
N LEU A 157 -12.75 6.71 -16.46
CA LEU A 157 -13.21 6.29 -17.79
C LEU A 157 -14.70 5.90 -17.77
N TYR A 158 -15.18 5.26 -16.72
CA TYR A 158 -16.58 4.87 -16.63
C TYR A 158 -17.51 6.07 -16.37
N LEU A 159 -17.17 6.95 -15.42
CA LEU A 159 -17.95 8.16 -15.15
C LEU A 159 -17.97 9.12 -16.36
N TRP A 160 -16.85 9.25 -17.07
CA TRP A 160 -16.76 10.05 -18.29
C TRP A 160 -17.58 9.45 -19.43
N THR A 161 -17.60 8.12 -19.57
CA THR A 161 -18.49 7.43 -20.50
C THR A 161 -19.95 7.74 -20.17
N LEU A 162 -20.33 7.69 -18.88
CA LEU A 162 -21.68 8.06 -18.46
C LEU A 162 -21.98 9.54 -18.74
N LYS A 163 -21.01 10.44 -18.58
CA LYS A 163 -21.16 11.86 -18.93
C LYS A 163 -21.42 12.07 -20.42
N ILE A 164 -20.75 11.32 -21.30
CA ILE A 164 -20.98 11.34 -22.76
C ILE A 164 -22.40 10.86 -23.10
N TRP A 165 -22.88 9.81 -22.43
CA TRP A 165 -24.22 9.27 -22.67
C TRP A 165 -25.33 10.17 -22.13
N TYR A 166 -25.11 10.74 -20.95
CA TYR A 166 -26.13 11.37 -20.14
C TYR A 166 -25.71 12.80 -19.71
N PRO A 167 -25.36 13.70 -20.65
CA PRO A 167 -24.76 15.00 -20.33
C PRO A 167 -25.65 15.89 -19.48
N ASN A 168 -26.98 15.72 -19.56
CA ASN A 168 -27.99 16.51 -18.84
C ASN A 168 -28.53 15.83 -17.58
N THR A 169 -28.07 14.62 -17.25
CA THR A 169 -28.51 13.88 -16.06
C THR A 169 -27.37 13.31 -15.22
N ILE A 170 -26.13 13.29 -15.70
CA ILE A 170 -24.93 12.99 -14.92
C ILE A 170 -24.09 14.25 -14.80
N PHE A 171 -23.92 14.72 -13.56
CA PHE A 171 -23.16 15.91 -13.23
C PHE A 171 -21.97 15.53 -12.36
N LEU A 172 -20.79 16.05 -12.70
CA LEU A 172 -19.51 15.75 -12.05
C LEU A 172 -18.91 17.07 -11.58
N LEU A 173 -18.70 17.22 -10.27
CA LEU A 173 -17.97 18.36 -9.71
C LEU A 173 -16.48 18.03 -9.54
N ARG A 174 -15.67 19.05 -9.35
CA ARG A 174 -14.25 18.93 -9.02
C ARG A 174 -14.08 18.75 -7.51
N GLY A 175 -13.33 17.73 -7.11
CA GLY A 175 -12.78 17.59 -5.76
C GLY A 175 -11.34 18.10 -5.67
N ASN A 176 -10.74 17.97 -4.49
CA ASN A 176 -9.35 18.43 -4.29
C ASN A 176 -8.35 17.48 -4.94
N HIS A 177 -8.67 16.19 -5.09
CA HIS A 177 -7.81 15.20 -5.74
C HIS A 177 -7.76 15.34 -7.27
N GLU A 178 -8.69 16.07 -7.90
CA GLU A 178 -8.66 16.33 -9.34
C GLU A 178 -7.68 17.46 -9.72
N CYS A 179 -6.41 17.30 -9.34
CA CYS A 179 -5.31 18.22 -9.66
C CYS A 179 -3.97 17.50 -9.82
N ARG A 180 -3.01 18.15 -10.49
CA ARG A 180 -1.66 17.60 -10.68
C ARG A 180 -0.93 17.36 -9.37
N HIS A 181 -1.07 18.30 -8.44
CA HIS A 181 -0.34 18.29 -7.17
C HIS A 181 -0.61 17.03 -6.34
N LEU A 182 -1.88 16.68 -6.16
CA LEU A 182 -2.26 15.50 -5.37
C LEU A 182 -2.00 14.21 -6.13
N THR A 183 -2.33 14.17 -7.41
CA THR A 183 -2.22 12.93 -8.20
C THR A 183 -0.79 12.52 -8.50
N ASP A 184 0.17 13.46 -8.46
CA ASP A 184 1.62 13.19 -8.53
C ASP A 184 2.18 12.74 -7.18
N TYR A 185 1.68 13.31 -6.07
CA TYR A 185 2.09 12.91 -4.71
C TYR A 185 1.55 11.53 -4.33
N PHE A 186 0.30 11.24 -4.67
CA PHE A 186 -0.35 9.95 -4.43
C PHE A 186 -0.13 8.99 -5.60
N THR A 187 -1.17 8.28 -6.03
CA THR A 187 -1.01 7.07 -6.82
C THR A 187 -1.59 7.20 -8.22
N PHE A 188 -2.42 8.20 -8.53
CA PHE A 188 -3.11 8.26 -9.82
C PHE A 188 -2.17 8.46 -11.02
N LYS A 189 -1.13 9.30 -10.91
CA LYS A 189 -0.14 9.46 -11.99
C LYS A 189 0.61 8.15 -12.24
N LEU A 190 0.99 7.46 -11.16
CA LEU A 190 1.63 6.16 -11.25
C LEU A 190 0.69 5.11 -11.85
N GLU A 191 -0.58 5.09 -11.45
CA GLU A 191 -1.61 4.22 -11.99
C GLU A 191 -1.75 4.40 -13.51
N CYS A 192 -1.84 5.63 -13.98
CA CYS A 192 -1.90 5.95 -15.40
C CYS A 192 -0.67 5.44 -16.15
N LYS A 193 0.55 5.66 -15.63
CA LYS A 193 1.80 5.17 -16.25
C LYS A 193 1.91 3.64 -16.25
N ARG A 194 1.30 2.95 -15.28
CA ARG A 194 1.34 1.48 -15.16
C ARG A 194 0.27 0.78 -16.00
N LYS A 195 -0.92 1.38 -16.09
CA LYS A 195 -2.04 0.80 -16.84
C LYS A 195 -2.09 1.27 -18.30
N TYR A 196 -1.67 2.50 -18.55
CA TYR A 196 -1.73 3.16 -19.85
C TYR A 196 -0.41 3.91 -20.14
N SER A 197 -0.42 5.24 -20.07
CA SER A 197 0.71 6.12 -20.39
C SER A 197 0.61 7.44 -19.62
N GLU A 198 1.69 8.20 -19.65
CA GLU A 198 1.70 9.59 -19.14
C GLU A 198 0.81 10.52 -19.97
N ARG A 199 0.61 10.22 -21.25
CA ARG A 199 -0.32 10.95 -22.12
C ARG A 199 -1.78 10.84 -21.65
N ILE A 200 -2.19 9.68 -21.15
CA ILE A 200 -3.52 9.51 -20.53
C ILE A 200 -3.63 10.37 -19.27
N TYR A 201 -2.59 10.38 -18.44
CA TYR A 201 -2.56 11.22 -17.24
C TYR A 201 -2.73 12.71 -17.59
N ASP A 202 -1.97 13.22 -18.55
CA ASP A 202 -2.07 14.62 -18.98
C ASP A 202 -3.45 14.97 -19.54
N ALA A 203 -4.06 14.06 -20.31
CA ALA A 203 -5.43 14.23 -20.80
C ALA A 203 -6.44 14.29 -19.63
N CYS A 204 -6.27 13.45 -18.60
CA CYS A 204 -7.08 13.54 -17.39
C CYS A 204 -6.89 14.87 -16.68
N MET A 205 -5.67 15.40 -16.58
CA MET A 205 -5.41 16.70 -15.93
C MET A 205 -6.10 17.86 -16.64
N GLU A 206 -6.07 17.88 -17.98
CA GLU A 206 -6.84 18.86 -18.76
C GLU A 206 -8.35 18.70 -18.53
N SER A 207 -8.84 17.46 -18.51
CA SER A 207 -10.24 17.18 -18.22
C SER A 207 -10.66 17.62 -16.82
N PHE A 208 -9.79 17.45 -15.82
CA PHE A 208 -10.05 17.84 -14.44
C PHE A 208 -10.14 19.35 -14.29
N CYS A 209 -9.38 20.12 -15.06
CA CYS A 209 -9.52 21.57 -15.13
C CYS A 209 -10.87 22.02 -15.73
N ALA A 210 -11.55 21.15 -16.49
CA ALA A 210 -12.86 21.46 -17.06
C ALA A 210 -14.04 21.18 -16.10
N LEU A 211 -13.83 20.41 -15.02
CA LEU A 211 -14.88 20.06 -14.05
C LEU A 211 -15.49 21.30 -13.39
N PRO A 212 -16.83 21.45 -13.37
CA PRO A 212 -17.53 22.46 -12.58
C PRO A 212 -17.16 22.42 -11.09
N LEU A 213 -17.24 23.56 -10.41
CA LEU A 213 -16.81 23.70 -9.01
C LEU A 213 -17.94 23.52 -8.01
N ALA A 214 -19.18 23.76 -8.42
CA ALA A 214 -20.34 23.72 -7.54
C ALA A 214 -21.64 23.44 -8.30
N ALA A 215 -22.70 23.11 -7.56
CA ALA A 215 -24.06 23.05 -8.08
C ALA A 215 -25.06 23.71 -7.12
N VAL A 216 -26.11 24.32 -7.67
CA VAL A 216 -27.35 24.61 -6.94
C VAL A 216 -28.37 23.56 -7.32
N MET A 217 -28.71 22.72 -6.34
CA MET A 217 -29.64 21.63 -6.52
C MET A 217 -31.04 22.01 -6.02
N ASN A 218 -32.04 21.82 -6.88
CA ASN A 218 -33.45 22.15 -6.67
C ASN A 218 -33.69 23.60 -6.19
N LYS A 219 -32.79 24.54 -6.53
CA LYS A 219 -32.78 25.93 -6.03
C LYS A 219 -32.74 26.06 -4.50
N GLN A 220 -32.38 24.98 -3.79
CA GLN A 220 -32.46 24.87 -2.34
C GLN A 220 -31.13 24.50 -1.71
N PHE A 221 -30.35 23.63 -2.36
CA PHE A 221 -29.12 23.11 -1.79
C PHE A 221 -27.93 23.65 -2.56
N PHE A 222 -26.92 24.10 -1.84
CA PHE A 222 -25.62 24.40 -2.42
C PHE A 222 -24.70 23.20 -2.25
N CYS A 223 -24.26 22.64 -3.38
CA CYS A 223 -23.49 21.41 -3.44
C CYS A 223 -22.06 21.72 -3.90
N ILE A 224 -21.07 21.29 -3.12
CA ILE A 224 -19.64 21.55 -3.33
C ILE A 224 -18.83 20.38 -2.77
N HIS A 225 -17.54 20.28 -3.10
CA HIS A 225 -16.68 19.26 -2.50
C HIS A 225 -16.28 19.60 -1.06
N GLY A 226 -15.53 20.69 -0.93
CA GLY A 226 -15.01 21.26 0.30
C GLY A 226 -16.10 21.97 1.09
N GLY A 227 -16.04 23.30 1.10
CA GLY A 227 -16.83 24.12 2.03
C GLY A 227 -16.88 25.59 1.64
N LEU A 228 -17.13 26.44 2.64
CA LEU A 228 -17.21 27.88 2.45
C LEU A 228 -15.85 28.55 2.49
N SER A 229 -15.78 29.72 1.87
CA SER A 229 -14.61 30.61 1.87
C SER A 229 -14.96 31.95 2.51
N PRO A 230 -13.99 32.66 3.15
CA PRO A 230 -14.13 34.07 3.47
C PRO A 230 -14.43 34.96 2.25
N GLU A 231 -14.00 34.54 1.06
CA GLU A 231 -14.23 35.23 -0.21
C GLU A 231 -15.57 34.82 -0.86
N LEU A 232 -16.26 33.80 -0.33
CA LEU A 232 -17.54 33.32 -0.85
C LEU A 232 -18.71 34.01 -0.15
N ASN A 233 -19.20 35.09 -0.73
CA ASN A 233 -20.35 35.81 -0.19
C ASN A 233 -21.65 35.42 -0.89
N THR A 234 -21.63 35.34 -2.21
CA THR A 234 -22.79 35.05 -3.06
C THR A 234 -22.48 33.97 -4.07
N LEU A 235 -23.53 33.39 -4.66
CA LEU A 235 -23.38 32.42 -5.76
C LEU A 235 -22.72 33.02 -7.01
N ASP A 236 -22.75 34.34 -7.20
CA ASP A 236 -22.09 35.01 -8.33
C ASP A 236 -20.57 34.99 -8.23
N ASP A 237 -20.01 34.91 -7.01
CA ASP A 237 -18.56 34.84 -6.80
C ASP A 237 -18.00 33.59 -7.48
N ILE A 238 -18.69 32.45 -7.36
CA ILE A 238 -18.32 31.18 -8.03
C ILE A 238 -18.47 31.29 -9.55
N ARG A 239 -19.53 31.95 -10.03
CA ARG A 239 -19.76 32.13 -11.48
C ARG A 239 -18.65 32.93 -12.13
N SER A 240 -17.99 33.82 -11.38
CA SER A 240 -16.92 34.70 -11.88
C SER A 240 -15.52 34.06 -11.91
N LEU A 241 -15.33 32.90 -11.26
CA LEU A 241 -14.02 32.24 -11.21
C LEU A 241 -13.54 31.76 -12.59
N ASP A 242 -12.25 31.89 -12.85
CA ASP A 242 -11.61 31.08 -13.90
C ASP A 242 -11.21 29.73 -13.31
N ARG A 243 -11.94 28.68 -13.69
CA ARG A 243 -11.72 27.32 -13.19
C ARG A 243 -10.75 26.50 -14.05
N PHE A 244 -10.43 26.94 -15.27
CA PHE A 244 -9.70 26.16 -16.28
C PHE A 244 -8.19 26.16 -16.05
N ARG A 245 -7.79 25.77 -14.85
CA ARG A 245 -6.42 25.82 -14.34
C ARG A 245 -6.24 24.85 -13.18
N GLU A 246 -5.00 24.65 -12.76
CA GLU A 246 -4.72 23.97 -11.49
C GLU A 246 -5.29 24.80 -10.32
N PRO A 247 -5.85 24.15 -9.28
CA PRO A 247 -6.28 24.84 -8.09
C PRO A 247 -5.10 25.59 -7.46
N PRO A 248 -5.28 26.85 -7.07
CA PRO A 248 -4.23 27.59 -6.37
C PRO A 248 -4.07 27.06 -4.94
N THR A 249 -2.96 27.37 -4.28
CA THR A 249 -2.73 27.01 -2.87
C THR A 249 -3.55 27.85 -1.88
N SER A 250 -4.14 28.96 -2.32
CA SER A 250 -5.01 29.84 -1.53
C SER A 250 -6.06 30.57 -2.39
N GLY A 251 -7.04 31.18 -1.72
CA GLY A 251 -8.14 31.93 -2.35
C GLY A 251 -9.37 31.07 -2.63
N LEU A 252 -10.44 31.71 -3.11
CA LEU A 252 -11.77 31.09 -3.23
C LEU A 252 -11.81 29.69 -3.89
N MET A 253 -11.06 29.47 -4.98
CA MET A 253 -11.03 28.17 -5.66
C MET A 253 -10.36 27.07 -4.80
N CYS A 254 -9.33 27.42 -4.02
CA CYS A 254 -8.75 26.48 -3.05
C CYS A 254 -9.78 26.15 -1.98
N ASP A 255 -10.43 27.17 -1.42
CA ASP A 255 -11.32 27.01 -0.29
C ASP A 255 -12.57 26.16 -0.61
N ILE A 256 -13.16 26.31 -1.79
CA ILE A 256 -14.31 25.49 -2.23
C ILE A 256 -13.96 24.01 -2.32
N LEU A 257 -12.70 23.67 -2.55
CA LEU A 257 -12.22 22.29 -2.63
C LEU A 257 -11.70 21.76 -1.29
N TRP A 258 -11.18 22.61 -0.40
CA TRP A 258 -10.40 22.19 0.78
C TRP A 258 -10.96 22.59 2.16
N SER A 259 -11.93 23.49 2.24
CA SER A 259 -12.44 23.93 3.55
C SER A 259 -13.31 22.87 4.20
N ASP A 260 -13.29 22.86 5.53
CA ASP A 260 -14.03 21.91 6.37
C ASP A 260 -14.88 22.62 7.41
N PRO A 261 -15.99 22.03 7.88
CA PRO A 261 -16.65 22.51 9.10
C PRO A 261 -15.71 22.32 10.29
N ILE A 262 -15.70 23.28 11.23
CA ILE A 262 -14.93 23.13 12.48
C ILE A 262 -15.36 21.88 13.26
N GLU A 263 -14.46 21.22 14.00
CA GLU A 263 -14.77 19.96 14.70
C GLU A 263 -16.00 20.06 15.62
N GLU A 264 -16.09 21.16 16.37
CA GLU A 264 -17.20 21.50 17.29
C GLU A 264 -18.39 22.20 16.61
N PHE A 265 -18.57 22.07 15.28
CA PHE A 265 -19.56 22.82 14.50
C PHE A 265 -20.98 22.81 15.10
N GLY A 266 -21.51 23.99 15.35
CA GLY A 266 -22.77 24.25 16.04
C GLY A 266 -22.64 24.39 17.56
N SER A 267 -21.47 24.14 18.13
CA SER A 267 -21.15 24.30 19.55
C SER A 267 -19.83 25.03 19.78
N GLU A 268 -19.27 25.64 18.73
CA GLU A 268 -18.00 26.36 18.80
C GLU A 268 -18.02 27.49 19.83
N LYS A 269 -16.87 27.69 20.49
CA LYS A 269 -16.64 28.77 21.46
C LYS A 269 -16.12 30.05 20.80
N THR A 270 -15.50 29.93 19.63
CA THR A 270 -15.00 31.08 18.87
C THR A 270 -16.16 31.86 18.25
N GLN A 271 -15.99 33.17 18.11
CA GLN A 271 -16.92 34.04 17.39
C GLN A 271 -16.49 34.29 15.94
N GLU A 272 -15.34 33.77 15.52
CA GLU A 272 -14.84 33.91 14.16
C GLU A 272 -15.65 33.03 13.19
N ASN A 273 -15.90 33.55 12.00
CA ASN A 273 -16.60 32.81 10.95
C ASN A 273 -15.69 31.75 10.30
N PHE A 274 -14.40 32.04 10.22
CA PHE A 274 -13.39 31.23 9.55
C PHE A 274 -12.11 31.20 10.37
N VAL A 275 -11.55 30.02 10.55
CA VAL A 275 -10.29 29.78 11.27
C VAL A 275 -9.36 28.99 10.36
N HIS A 276 -8.05 29.20 10.41
CA HIS A 276 -7.12 28.44 9.57
C HIS A 276 -7.27 26.91 9.75
N ASN A 277 -7.36 26.17 8.65
CA ASN A 277 -7.50 24.72 8.69
C ASN A 277 -6.14 24.03 8.86
N HIS A 278 -5.76 23.82 10.11
CA HIS A 278 -4.51 23.14 10.46
C HIS A 278 -4.51 21.64 10.16
N VAL A 279 -5.69 21.02 9.94
CA VAL A 279 -5.80 19.61 9.52
C VAL A 279 -5.40 19.46 8.06
N ARG A 280 -5.82 20.39 7.19
CA ARG A 280 -5.47 20.39 5.77
C ARG A 280 -4.14 21.10 5.47
N GLY A 281 -3.71 22.01 6.33
CA GLY A 281 -2.51 22.83 6.13
C GLY A 281 -2.68 23.95 5.09
N CYS A 282 -3.90 24.14 4.59
CA CYS A 282 -4.34 25.23 3.71
C CYS A 282 -5.83 25.48 3.96
N SER A 283 -6.41 26.54 3.37
CA SER A 283 -7.84 26.85 3.50
C SER A 283 -8.29 27.08 4.96
N TYR A 284 -9.60 26.98 5.23
CA TYR A 284 -10.25 27.37 6.47
C TYR A 284 -11.19 26.29 7.02
N PHE A 285 -11.29 26.25 8.35
CA PHE A 285 -12.47 25.76 9.04
C PHE A 285 -13.55 26.82 9.03
N PHE A 286 -14.75 26.49 8.57
CA PHE A 286 -15.91 27.39 8.64
C PHE A 286 -16.84 27.00 9.81
N THR A 287 -17.45 28.00 10.44
CA THR A 287 -18.31 27.81 11.62
C THR A 287 -19.79 27.70 11.27
N TYR A 288 -20.63 27.29 12.23
CA TYR A 288 -22.07 27.22 12.02
C TYR A 288 -22.67 28.60 11.75
N GLN A 289 -22.10 29.64 12.36
CA GLN A 289 -22.47 31.01 12.08
C GLN A 289 -22.19 31.40 10.61
N ALA A 290 -20.99 31.07 10.09
CA ALA A 290 -20.65 31.33 8.70
C ALA A 290 -21.62 30.63 7.73
N ALA A 291 -21.93 29.36 8.00
CA ALA A 291 -22.89 28.59 7.21
C ALA A 291 -24.29 29.23 7.22
N CYS A 292 -24.81 29.62 8.39
CA CYS A 292 -26.12 30.27 8.48
C CYS A 292 -26.16 31.61 7.73
N GLN A 293 -25.13 32.44 7.86
CA GLN A 293 -25.04 33.72 7.16
C GLN A 293 -25.04 33.53 5.63
N PHE A 294 -24.28 32.56 5.12
CA PHE A 294 -24.27 32.24 3.69
C PHE A 294 -25.63 31.75 3.19
N LEU A 295 -26.26 30.82 3.92
CA LEU A 295 -27.57 30.26 3.58
C LEU A 295 -28.67 31.32 3.54
N GLU A 296 -28.75 32.18 4.56
CA GLU A 296 -29.74 33.26 4.62
C GLU A 296 -29.54 34.27 3.50
N ARG A 297 -28.29 34.69 3.25
CA ARG A 297 -27.95 35.67 2.21
C ARG A 297 -28.32 35.16 0.82
N ASN A 298 -28.07 33.88 0.54
CA ASN A 298 -28.31 33.27 -0.76
C ASN A 298 -29.68 32.58 -0.89
N ARG A 299 -30.51 32.66 0.16
CA ARG A 299 -31.86 32.04 0.24
C ARG A 299 -31.84 30.53 -0.03
N LEU A 300 -30.87 29.84 0.55
CA LEU A 300 -30.67 28.41 0.44
C LEU A 300 -31.09 27.71 1.75
N LEU A 301 -31.38 26.42 1.64
CA LEU A 301 -31.82 25.57 2.74
C LEU A 301 -30.66 24.91 3.48
N SER A 302 -29.65 24.42 2.75
CA SER A 302 -28.52 23.67 3.31
C SER A 302 -27.35 23.59 2.34
N ILE A 303 -26.16 23.30 2.88
CA ILE A 303 -24.94 22.99 2.13
C ILE A 303 -24.76 21.47 2.14
N ILE A 304 -24.59 20.86 0.97
CA ILE A 304 -24.25 19.44 0.82
C ILE A 304 -22.81 19.36 0.32
N ARG A 305 -21.98 18.62 1.05
CA ARG A 305 -20.54 18.52 0.78
C ARG A 305 -19.98 17.11 1.00
N ALA A 306 -18.71 16.90 0.67
CA ALA A 306 -18.04 15.60 0.76
C ALA A 306 -16.71 15.65 1.54
N HIS A 307 -15.57 15.19 1.00
CA HIS A 307 -14.18 15.46 1.44
C HIS A 307 -13.73 14.96 2.84
N GLU A 308 -14.63 14.71 3.79
CA GLU A 308 -14.31 14.12 5.09
C GLU A 308 -14.95 12.75 5.23
N ALA A 309 -14.12 11.72 5.41
CA ALA A 309 -14.58 10.37 5.73
C ALA A 309 -15.54 10.34 6.93
N GLN A 310 -16.63 9.57 6.81
CA GLN A 310 -17.63 9.40 7.87
C GLN A 310 -17.87 7.91 8.13
N ASP A 311 -17.90 7.50 9.40
CA ASP A 311 -18.14 6.10 9.79
C ASP A 311 -19.49 5.57 9.25
N ALA A 312 -20.53 6.40 9.30
CA ALA A 312 -21.84 6.07 8.74
C ALA A 312 -21.97 6.38 7.23
N GLY A 313 -20.93 6.90 6.58
CA GLY A 313 -20.97 7.39 5.20
C GLY A 313 -21.67 8.74 5.03
N TYR A 314 -22.18 9.33 6.12
CA TYR A 314 -22.75 10.68 6.11
C TYR A 314 -22.70 11.32 7.50
N ARG A 315 -22.82 12.65 7.56
CA ARG A 315 -23.02 13.42 8.79
C ARG A 315 -24.00 14.56 8.56
N MET A 316 -24.97 14.67 9.45
CA MET A 316 -25.95 15.76 9.51
C MET A 316 -25.52 16.74 10.60
N TYR A 317 -25.24 17.98 10.24
CA TYR A 317 -24.79 18.99 11.20
C TYR A 317 -25.97 19.73 11.83
N ARG A 318 -25.66 20.66 12.75
CA ARG A 318 -26.65 21.44 13.50
C ARG A 318 -27.70 22.06 12.55
N LYS A 319 -28.97 21.95 12.95
CA LYS A 319 -30.10 22.50 12.22
C LYS A 319 -30.11 24.03 12.29
N THR A 320 -30.45 24.69 11.18
CA THR A 320 -30.69 26.13 11.19
C THR A 320 -31.87 26.45 12.10
N ARG A 321 -31.86 27.63 12.71
CA ARG A 321 -32.97 28.08 13.57
C ARG A 321 -34.22 28.44 12.78
N THR A 322 -34.04 28.91 11.55
CA THR A 322 -35.10 29.44 10.69
C THR A 322 -35.91 28.33 10.02
N THR A 323 -35.25 27.29 9.49
CA THR A 323 -35.92 26.22 8.73
C THR A 323 -36.04 24.91 9.51
N GLY A 324 -35.27 24.73 10.59
CA GLY A 324 -35.20 23.46 11.33
C GLY A 324 -34.54 22.33 10.53
N PHE A 325 -33.91 22.65 9.39
CA PHE A 325 -33.21 21.72 8.52
C PHE A 325 -31.71 21.74 8.80
N PRO A 326 -30.97 20.61 8.67
CA PRO A 326 -29.52 20.58 8.80
C PRO A 326 -28.84 21.68 7.98
N SER A 327 -28.01 22.51 8.59
CA SER A 327 -27.32 23.60 7.88
C SER A 327 -26.27 23.09 6.89
N VAL A 328 -25.58 22.02 7.27
CA VAL A 328 -24.56 21.34 6.46
C VAL A 328 -24.80 19.84 6.52
N MET A 329 -24.47 19.14 5.44
CA MET A 329 -24.47 17.69 5.34
C MET A 329 -23.20 17.23 4.65
N THR A 330 -22.47 16.31 5.27
CA THR A 330 -21.33 15.61 4.64
C THR A 330 -21.79 14.26 4.12
N LEU A 331 -21.45 13.93 2.88
CA LEU A 331 -21.65 12.62 2.25
C LEU A 331 -20.29 12.01 1.92
N PHE A 332 -20.14 10.72 2.14
CA PHE A 332 -18.92 9.99 1.82
C PHE A 332 -19.31 8.65 1.18
N SER A 333 -18.86 8.42 -0.05
CA SER A 333 -19.34 7.33 -0.89
C SER A 333 -18.31 6.20 -1.11
N ALA A 334 -17.19 6.21 -0.38
CA ALA A 334 -16.17 5.17 -0.37
C ALA A 334 -16.28 4.30 0.91
N PRO A 335 -16.87 3.09 0.86
CA PRO A 335 -17.02 2.22 2.02
C PRO A 335 -15.71 1.49 2.32
N ASN A 336 -15.46 1.13 3.59
CA ASN A 336 -14.21 0.53 4.04
C ASN A 336 -12.98 1.24 3.44
N TYR A 337 -12.96 2.57 3.54
CA TYR A 337 -11.96 3.40 2.91
C TYR A 337 -10.53 2.94 3.29
N LEU A 338 -9.66 2.90 2.28
CA LEU A 338 -8.28 2.37 2.36
C LEU A 338 -8.18 0.90 2.83
N ASP A 339 -9.25 0.12 2.72
CA ASP A 339 -9.37 -1.24 3.24
C ASP A 339 -9.22 -1.38 4.77
N VAL A 340 -9.19 -0.28 5.51
CA VAL A 340 -8.85 -0.24 6.94
C VAL A 340 -9.90 0.50 7.78
N TYR A 341 -10.53 1.55 7.24
CA TYR A 341 -11.45 2.38 8.03
C TYR A 341 -12.72 1.65 8.48
N ASN A 342 -13.13 0.60 7.75
CA ASN A 342 -14.34 -0.19 8.02
C ASN A 342 -15.63 0.64 8.13
N ASN A 343 -15.65 1.83 7.53
CA ASN A 343 -16.81 2.69 7.48
C ASN A 343 -17.86 2.18 6.47
N LYS A 344 -19.11 2.62 6.65
CA LYS A 344 -20.12 2.59 5.59
C LYS A 344 -19.90 3.73 4.61
N ALA A 345 -20.41 3.56 3.41
CA ALA A 345 -20.65 4.65 2.46
C ALA A 345 -22.13 5.03 2.46
N ALA A 346 -22.44 6.22 1.96
CA ALA A 346 -23.82 6.62 1.72
C ALA A 346 -23.97 7.47 0.46
N ILE A 347 -25.19 7.46 -0.08
CA ILE A 347 -25.69 8.39 -1.10
C ILE A 347 -26.96 9.06 -0.59
N LEU A 348 -27.22 10.27 -1.09
CA LEU A 348 -28.42 11.05 -0.79
C LEU A 348 -29.36 11.01 -1.99
N LYS A 349 -30.54 10.43 -1.84
CA LYS A 349 -31.60 10.46 -2.84
C LYS A 349 -32.62 11.52 -2.46
N TYR A 350 -32.75 12.55 -3.29
CA TYR A 350 -33.73 13.60 -3.11
C TYR A 350 -34.83 13.47 -4.17
N GLU A 351 -36.04 13.12 -3.73
CA GLU A 351 -37.20 12.89 -4.59
C GLU A 351 -38.47 13.22 -3.82
N SER A 352 -39.47 13.82 -4.48
CA SER A 352 -40.77 14.14 -3.86
C SER A 352 -40.66 14.97 -2.57
N ASN A 353 -39.72 15.92 -2.52
CA ASN A 353 -39.38 16.72 -1.34
C ASN A 353 -38.89 15.92 -0.12
N VAL A 354 -38.53 14.64 -0.30
CA VAL A 354 -37.98 13.78 0.75
C VAL A 354 -36.51 13.54 0.47
N LEU A 355 -35.69 13.77 1.49
CA LEU A 355 -34.26 13.43 1.50
C LEU A 355 -34.11 12.05 2.15
N ASN A 356 -33.66 11.07 1.37
CA ASN A 356 -33.43 9.70 1.82
C ASN A 356 -31.94 9.36 1.71
N ILE A 357 -31.33 8.96 2.82
CA ILE A 357 -29.94 8.48 2.83
C ILE A 357 -29.93 6.97 2.69
N ARG A 358 -29.23 6.48 1.67
CA ARG A 358 -29.02 5.05 1.45
C ARG A 358 -27.57 4.72 1.74
N GLN A 359 -27.35 3.94 2.79
CA GLN A 359 -26.04 3.45 3.18
C GLN A 359 -25.71 2.11 2.51
N PHE A 360 -24.43 1.83 2.33
CA PHE A 360 -23.92 0.56 1.84
C PHE A 360 -22.53 0.22 2.38
N ASN A 361 -22.19 -1.07 2.30
CA ASN A 361 -20.91 -1.61 2.72
C ASN A 361 -20.02 -1.86 1.49
N CYS A 362 -18.75 -2.16 1.74
CA CYS A 362 -17.78 -2.43 0.69
C CYS A 362 -18.07 -3.73 -0.07
N THR A 363 -17.51 -3.78 -1.28
CA THR A 363 -17.53 -4.90 -2.21
C THR A 363 -16.11 -5.41 -2.38
N PRO A 364 -15.89 -6.74 -2.45
CA PRO A 364 -14.57 -7.28 -2.75
C PRO A 364 -14.02 -6.72 -4.06
N HIS A 365 -12.72 -6.40 -4.07
CA HIS A 365 -12.00 -6.00 -5.27
C HIS A 365 -10.70 -6.81 -5.40
N PRO A 366 -10.11 -6.88 -6.61
CA PRO A 366 -8.81 -7.48 -6.82
C PRO A 366 -7.72 -6.82 -5.99
N TYR A 367 -6.76 -7.63 -5.59
CA TYR A 367 -5.61 -7.18 -4.82
C TYR A 367 -4.52 -6.66 -5.77
N TRP A 368 -3.92 -5.54 -5.38
CA TRP A 368 -2.76 -4.95 -6.03
C TRP A 368 -1.70 -4.71 -4.96
N LEU A 369 -0.44 -5.02 -5.29
CA LEU A 369 0.69 -4.65 -4.44
C LEU A 369 0.80 -3.12 -4.37
N PRO A 370 1.34 -2.58 -3.25
CA PRO A 370 1.53 -1.15 -3.11
C PRO A 370 2.24 -0.53 -4.32
N ASN A 371 1.74 0.63 -4.77
CA ASN A 371 2.30 1.38 -5.90
C ASN A 371 2.39 0.56 -7.22
N PHE A 372 1.46 -0.38 -7.41
CA PHE A 372 1.36 -1.23 -8.61
C PHE A 372 2.66 -2.01 -8.91
N MET A 373 3.38 -2.41 -7.86
CA MET A 373 4.60 -3.18 -7.98
C MET A 373 4.31 -4.58 -8.55
N ASP A 374 5.16 -5.06 -9.46
CA ASP A 374 5.06 -6.44 -9.93
C ASP A 374 5.70 -7.41 -8.91
N ALA A 375 5.30 -8.69 -9.01
CA ALA A 375 5.74 -9.71 -8.07
C ALA A 375 7.27 -9.94 -8.10
N PHE A 376 7.96 -9.67 -9.22
CA PHE A 376 9.41 -9.80 -9.28
C PHE A 376 10.08 -8.66 -8.53
N THR A 377 9.71 -7.40 -8.83
CA THR A 377 10.25 -6.24 -8.10
C THR A 377 10.02 -6.37 -6.59
N TRP A 378 8.87 -6.90 -6.18
CA TRP A 378 8.56 -7.12 -4.77
C TRP A 378 9.37 -8.26 -4.12
N SER A 379 9.52 -9.40 -4.80
CA SER A 379 10.12 -10.60 -4.20
C SER A 379 11.62 -10.72 -4.41
N LEU A 380 12.19 -10.13 -5.47
CA LEU A 380 13.60 -10.29 -5.82
C LEU A 380 14.57 -9.83 -4.72
N PRO A 381 14.32 -8.71 -3.99
CA PRO A 381 15.12 -8.35 -2.83
C PRO A 381 15.16 -9.48 -1.79
N PHE A 382 13.98 -10.04 -1.46
CA PHE A 382 13.86 -11.14 -0.49
C PHE A 382 14.50 -12.44 -0.99
N VAL A 383 14.38 -12.76 -2.28
CA VAL A 383 15.04 -13.94 -2.86
C VAL A 383 16.56 -13.79 -2.78
N GLY A 384 17.11 -12.66 -3.23
CA GLY A 384 18.54 -12.38 -3.15
C GLY A 384 19.04 -12.43 -1.71
N GLU A 385 18.25 -11.90 -0.80
CA GLU A 385 18.48 -11.93 0.64
C GLU A 385 18.59 -13.37 1.18
N LYS A 386 17.58 -14.22 0.94
CA LYS A 386 17.55 -15.59 1.48
C LYS A 386 18.58 -16.51 0.86
N ILE A 387 18.90 -16.33 -0.42
CA ILE A 387 20.01 -17.04 -1.05
C ILE A 387 21.34 -16.62 -0.40
N THR A 388 21.53 -15.33 -0.12
CA THR A 388 22.73 -14.85 0.56
C THR A 388 22.83 -15.41 1.98
N ASP A 389 21.73 -15.44 2.73
CA ASP A 389 21.70 -16.07 4.07
C ASP A 389 22.08 -17.54 4.03
N MET A 390 21.51 -18.28 3.08
CA MET A 390 21.81 -19.69 2.90
C MET A 390 23.29 -19.90 2.60
N LEU A 391 23.85 -19.12 1.67
CA LEU A 391 25.27 -19.20 1.32
C LEU A 391 26.17 -18.83 2.50
N VAL A 392 25.82 -17.79 3.26
CA VAL A 392 26.54 -17.40 4.48
C VAL A 392 26.48 -18.51 5.52
N ALA A 393 25.31 -19.11 5.75
CA ALA A 393 25.15 -20.22 6.69
C ALA A 393 26.00 -21.42 6.28
N VAL A 394 26.04 -21.76 4.98
CA VAL A 394 26.90 -22.81 4.42
C VAL A 394 28.38 -22.46 4.58
N LEU A 395 28.79 -21.21 4.36
CA LEU A 395 30.19 -20.81 4.53
C LEU A 395 30.61 -20.78 6.01
N ASN A 396 29.68 -20.51 6.92
CA ASN A 396 29.93 -20.51 8.36
C ASN A 396 29.92 -21.90 8.99
N THR A 397 29.62 -22.98 8.25
CA THR A 397 29.79 -24.34 8.79
C THR A 397 31.26 -24.66 9.03
N CYS A 398 32.19 -24.03 8.29
CA CYS A 398 33.61 -24.10 8.60
C CYS A 398 33.95 -23.04 9.65
N THR A 399 34.07 -23.46 10.91
CA THR A 399 34.44 -22.53 11.98
C THR A 399 35.92 -22.15 11.89
N LYS A 400 36.27 -21.03 12.54
CA LYS A 400 37.66 -20.61 12.64
C LYS A 400 38.48 -21.67 13.38
N GLU A 401 37.87 -22.38 14.33
CA GLU A 401 38.49 -23.51 15.04
C GLU A 401 38.75 -24.71 14.11
N GLU A 402 37.83 -25.12 13.22
CA GLU A 402 38.09 -26.24 12.27
C GLU A 402 39.15 -25.91 11.21
N LEU A 403 39.24 -24.63 10.83
CA LEU A 403 40.31 -24.14 9.94
C LEU A 403 41.66 -24.02 10.68
N GLU A 404 41.66 -23.81 12.01
CA GLU A 404 42.85 -23.74 12.88
C GLU A 404 43.30 -25.15 13.31
N GLU A 405 42.39 -26.06 13.65
CA GLU A 405 42.67 -27.47 13.96
C GLU A 405 43.21 -28.25 12.74
N SER A 406 42.74 -27.95 11.53
CA SER A 406 43.33 -28.53 10.31
C SER A 406 44.75 -28.02 10.01
N SER A 407 45.17 -26.90 10.58
CA SER A 407 46.58 -26.47 10.56
C SER A 407 47.40 -27.11 11.68
N ASP A 408 46.81 -27.27 12.86
CA ASP A 408 47.51 -27.85 14.01
C ASP A 408 47.70 -29.36 13.82
N GLU A 409 46.71 -30.11 13.30
CA GLU A 409 46.81 -31.55 13.02
C GLU A 409 47.85 -31.88 11.91
N GLU A 410 48.18 -30.93 11.02
CA GLU A 410 49.30 -31.07 10.08
C GLU A 410 50.66 -30.75 10.75
N GLU A 411 50.70 -29.90 11.79
CA GLU A 411 51.93 -29.62 12.56
C GLU A 411 52.23 -30.65 13.67
N VAL A 412 51.23 -31.30 14.30
CA VAL A 412 51.48 -32.27 15.40
C VAL A 412 51.90 -33.67 14.91
N ASN A 413 51.86 -33.95 13.61
CA ASN A 413 52.32 -35.23 13.05
C ASN A 413 53.86 -35.32 12.90
N ALA A 414 54.61 -34.34 13.39
CA ALA A 414 56.07 -34.39 13.49
C ALA A 414 56.54 -34.74 14.92
N ALA A 415 56.29 -35.98 15.37
CA ALA A 415 56.97 -36.55 16.55
C ALA A 415 57.72 -37.84 16.19
N PRO A 416 58.92 -38.08 16.76
CA PRO A 416 59.95 -38.86 16.10
C PRO A 416 59.86 -40.35 16.43
N GLY A 417 59.58 -41.17 15.41
CA GLY A 417 59.96 -42.58 15.40
C GLY A 417 58.89 -43.56 14.92
N ALA A 418 58.76 -43.71 13.61
CA ALA A 418 58.52 -45.00 12.94
C ALA A 418 58.55 -44.83 11.40
N VAL A 419 59.71 -45.17 10.82
CA VAL A 419 59.98 -45.77 9.50
C VAL A 419 59.09 -45.41 8.29
N ALA A 420 59.68 -44.62 7.39
CA ALA A 420 59.62 -44.64 5.91
C ALA A 420 58.25 -44.72 5.18
N ALA A 421 57.78 -43.56 4.69
CA ALA A 421 57.23 -43.39 3.34
C ALA A 421 57.27 -41.91 2.94
N GLU A 422 57.79 -41.61 1.75
CA GLU A 422 57.98 -40.27 1.18
C GLU A 422 56.66 -39.48 1.11
N LYS A 423 56.65 -38.26 1.68
CA LYS A 423 55.68 -37.21 1.36
C LYS A 423 56.43 -35.91 1.08
N ALA A 424 56.10 -35.29 -0.06
CA ALA A 424 56.68 -34.05 -0.54
C ALA A 424 56.29 -32.85 0.34
N GLU A 425 57.27 -31.99 0.62
CA GLU A 425 57.10 -30.69 1.29
C GLU A 425 56.21 -29.76 0.45
N PRO A 426 55.19 -29.09 1.03
CA PRO A 426 54.36 -28.13 0.30
C PRO A 426 55.13 -26.83 0.03
N SER A 427 55.12 -26.34 -1.21
CA SER A 427 55.82 -25.10 -1.61
C SER A 427 55.26 -23.85 -0.90
N GLU A 428 56.12 -22.87 -0.56
CA GLU A 428 55.77 -21.59 0.09
C GLU A 428 54.60 -20.86 -0.60
N GLU A 429 54.50 -20.94 -1.93
CA GLU A 429 53.43 -20.33 -2.72
C GLU A 429 52.03 -20.91 -2.40
N SER A 430 51.94 -22.19 -2.05
CA SER A 430 50.67 -22.84 -1.69
C SER A 430 50.19 -22.43 -0.29
N LEU A 431 51.15 -22.19 0.62
CA LEU A 431 50.89 -21.71 1.98
C LEU A 431 50.43 -20.24 1.95
N GLU A 432 51.00 -19.41 1.09
CA GLU A 432 50.53 -18.05 0.85
C GLU A 432 49.14 -18.02 0.20
N ARG A 433 48.87 -18.85 -0.81
CA ARG A 433 47.53 -18.98 -1.42
C ARG A 433 46.46 -19.39 -0.40
N ARG A 434 46.77 -20.37 0.46
CA ARG A 434 45.89 -20.79 1.57
C ARG A 434 45.66 -19.66 2.59
N LYS A 435 46.70 -18.90 2.97
CA LYS A 435 46.56 -17.72 3.84
C LYS A 435 45.68 -16.62 3.22
N VAL A 436 45.81 -16.37 1.91
CA VAL A 436 44.99 -15.39 1.19
C VAL A 436 43.52 -15.83 1.16
N ILE A 437 43.24 -17.11 0.88
CA ILE A 437 41.87 -17.65 0.90
C ILE A 437 41.27 -17.57 2.31
N ARG A 438 42.03 -17.91 3.35
CA ARG A 438 41.63 -17.79 4.76
C ARG A 438 41.29 -16.36 5.15
N ASN A 439 42.15 -15.40 4.77
CA ASN A 439 41.91 -13.98 5.05
C ASN A 439 40.69 -13.44 4.28
N LYS A 440 40.42 -13.94 3.07
CA LYS A 440 39.20 -13.62 2.33
C LYS A 440 37.95 -14.17 3.02
N ILE A 441 37.97 -15.42 3.51
CA ILE A 441 36.86 -16.01 4.26
C ILE A 441 36.58 -15.22 5.55
N LEU A 442 37.62 -14.88 6.31
CA LEU A 442 37.50 -14.09 7.54
C LEU A 442 37.06 -12.64 7.30
N ALA A 443 37.41 -12.05 6.16
CA ALA A 443 36.93 -10.73 5.76
C ALA A 443 35.45 -10.78 5.32
N VAL A 444 35.06 -11.81 4.57
CA VAL A 444 33.67 -12.04 4.15
C VAL A 444 32.77 -12.32 5.36
N GLY A 445 33.22 -13.11 6.34
CA GLY A 445 32.46 -13.36 7.57
C GLY A 445 32.26 -12.08 8.43
N ARG A 446 33.26 -11.19 8.47
CA ARG A 446 33.15 -9.89 9.17
C ARG A 446 32.22 -8.92 8.44
N MET A 447 32.34 -8.81 7.12
CA MET A 447 31.41 -8.03 6.30
C MET A 447 29.99 -8.58 6.42
N SER A 448 29.81 -9.90 6.41
CA SER A 448 28.53 -10.56 6.55
C SER A 448 27.82 -10.17 7.85
N ARG A 449 28.49 -10.11 9.00
CA ARG A 449 27.87 -9.64 10.27
C ARG A 449 27.45 -8.19 10.22
N VAL A 450 28.25 -7.31 9.63
CA VAL A 450 27.92 -5.89 9.48
C VAL A 450 26.75 -5.69 8.52
N PHE A 451 26.73 -6.43 7.41
CA PHE A 451 25.61 -6.43 6.47
C PHE A 451 24.35 -7.02 7.09
N SER A 452 24.41 -8.09 7.90
CA SER A 452 23.24 -8.61 8.61
C SER A 452 22.63 -7.59 9.58
N LEU A 453 23.44 -6.79 10.28
CA LEU A 453 22.92 -5.75 11.19
C LEU A 453 22.29 -4.57 10.43
N LEU A 454 22.98 -4.05 9.41
CA LEU A 454 22.43 -2.98 8.56
C LEU A 454 21.15 -3.44 7.84
N ARG A 455 21.06 -4.73 7.57
CA ARG A 455 19.93 -5.36 6.89
C ARG A 455 18.74 -5.63 7.82
N GLU A 456 18.97 -6.06 9.06
CA GLU A 456 17.90 -6.21 10.06
C GLU A 456 17.25 -4.84 10.36
N GLU A 457 18.03 -3.77 10.37
CA GLU A 457 17.50 -2.40 10.45
C GLU A 457 16.70 -2.01 9.20
N SER A 458 17.20 -2.32 8.00
CA SER A 458 16.49 -2.04 6.74
C SER A 458 15.17 -2.81 6.61
N GLU A 459 15.12 -4.07 7.06
CA GLU A 459 13.92 -4.93 7.05
C GLU A 459 12.84 -4.37 7.98
N ARG A 460 13.22 -4.01 9.23
CA ARG A 460 12.30 -3.36 10.17
C ARG A 460 11.71 -2.09 9.57
N VAL A 461 12.55 -1.24 8.96
CA VAL A 461 12.11 0.01 8.34
C VAL A 461 11.19 -0.22 7.15
N SER A 462 11.47 -1.20 6.29
CA SER A 462 10.65 -1.48 5.10
C SER A 462 9.29 -2.09 5.44
N GLU A 463 9.22 -3.02 6.39
CA GLU A 463 7.95 -3.58 6.85
C GLU A 463 7.09 -2.51 7.52
N LEU A 464 7.70 -1.65 8.33
CA LEU A 464 7.00 -0.54 8.99
C LEU A 464 6.46 0.49 7.99
N LYS A 465 7.19 0.80 6.91
CA LYS A 465 6.74 1.71 5.85
C LYS A 465 5.55 1.17 5.06
N ASN A 466 5.55 -0.13 4.75
CA ASN A 466 4.46 -0.77 4.03
C ASN A 466 3.13 -0.80 4.81
N VAL A 467 3.21 -0.87 6.14
CA VAL A 467 2.01 -0.87 7.00
C VAL A 467 1.56 0.56 7.35
N SER A 468 2.48 1.51 7.45
CA SER A 468 2.15 2.91 7.79
C SER A 468 1.63 3.73 6.61
N GLY A 469 1.85 3.30 5.36
CA GLY A 469 1.46 4.07 4.17
C GLY A 469 2.14 5.44 4.03
N SER A 470 3.09 5.77 4.91
CA SER A 470 3.84 7.03 4.95
C SER A 470 5.34 6.75 4.87
N ALA A 471 6.09 7.70 4.29
CA ALA A 471 7.55 7.65 4.23
C ALA A 471 8.21 7.83 5.61
N LYS A 472 7.47 8.33 6.61
CA LYS A 472 7.93 8.53 7.99
C LYS A 472 7.22 7.57 8.94
N LEU A 473 8.01 6.97 9.84
CA LEU A 473 7.50 6.05 10.86
C LEU A 473 7.04 6.83 12.09
N PRO A 474 5.87 6.53 12.68
CA PRO A 474 5.44 7.15 13.93
C PRO A 474 6.44 6.85 15.05
N TYR A 475 6.65 7.82 15.95
CA TYR A 475 7.63 7.71 17.04
C TYR A 475 7.24 6.58 18.01
N GLY A 476 8.14 5.62 18.22
CA GLY A 476 7.96 4.51 19.17
C GLY A 476 7.41 3.20 18.58
N THR A 477 7.10 3.13 17.29
CA THR A 477 6.41 1.97 16.67
C THR A 477 7.34 0.81 16.25
N LEU A 478 8.67 1.04 16.22
CA LEU A 478 9.68 0.02 15.92
C LEU A 478 9.65 -1.19 16.87
N ALA A 479 9.18 -0.99 18.11
CA ALA A 479 9.13 -2.04 19.13
C ALA A 479 7.96 -3.03 18.96
N SER A 480 6.93 -2.69 18.18
CA SER A 480 5.66 -3.43 18.14
C SER A 480 5.48 -4.36 16.92
N GLY A 481 6.33 -4.23 15.88
CA GLY A 481 6.26 -5.06 14.67
C GLY A 481 4.96 -4.88 13.86
N ALA A 482 4.82 -5.65 12.77
CA ALA A 482 3.67 -5.56 11.86
C ALA A 482 2.34 -6.02 12.49
N GLU A 483 2.37 -6.97 13.44
CA GLU A 483 1.16 -7.39 14.17
C GLU A 483 0.71 -6.33 15.18
N GLY A 484 1.64 -5.66 15.87
CA GLY A 484 1.30 -4.59 16.81
C GLY A 484 0.67 -3.36 16.15
N ILE A 485 0.93 -3.12 14.86
CA ILE A 485 0.24 -2.05 14.11
C ILE A 485 -1.16 -2.50 13.64
N LYS A 486 -1.32 -3.76 13.23
CA LYS A 486 -2.65 -4.31 12.89
C LYS A 486 -3.59 -4.33 14.09
N ASP A 487 -3.07 -4.64 15.27
CA ASP A 487 -3.83 -4.57 16.52
C ASP A 487 -4.06 -3.13 17.00
N ALA A 488 -3.24 -2.16 16.56
CA ALA A 488 -3.37 -0.75 16.92
C ALA A 488 -4.45 0.00 16.11
N ILE A 489 -4.84 -0.48 14.93
CA ILE A 489 -5.89 0.11 14.09
C ILE A 489 -7.14 -0.76 14.16
N SER A 490 -7.87 -0.64 15.26
CA SER A 490 -9.03 -1.50 15.55
C SER A 490 -10.38 -0.90 15.13
N GLY A 491 -10.42 0.41 14.85
CA GLY A 491 -11.65 1.09 14.44
C GLY A 491 -11.44 2.38 13.66
N PHE A 492 -12.54 2.93 13.14
CA PHE A 492 -12.59 4.13 12.30
C PHE A 492 -11.75 5.30 12.83
N GLY A 493 -11.85 5.58 14.14
CA GLY A 493 -11.11 6.68 14.76
C GLY A 493 -9.60 6.47 14.77
N ASP A 494 -9.12 5.23 14.86
CA ASP A 494 -7.69 4.91 14.84
C ASP A 494 -7.15 5.04 13.41
N ALA A 495 -7.89 4.51 12.43
CA ALA A 495 -7.56 4.62 11.01
C ALA A 495 -7.48 6.09 10.58
N ARG A 496 -8.47 6.91 10.96
CA ARG A 496 -8.48 8.35 10.67
C ARG A 496 -7.27 9.08 11.26
N ARG A 497 -6.83 8.71 12.47
CA ARG A 497 -5.65 9.33 13.09
C ARG A 497 -4.35 8.90 12.41
N ALA A 498 -4.24 7.64 12.00
CA ALA A 498 -3.07 7.16 11.26
C ALA A 498 -2.94 7.81 9.87
N ASP A 499 -4.07 8.17 9.28
CA ASP A 499 -4.15 8.72 7.93
C ASP A 499 -4.15 10.26 7.86
N ILE A 500 -4.14 10.94 9.01
CA ILE A 500 -4.32 12.40 9.09
C ILE A 500 -3.25 13.20 8.31
N GLU A 501 -2.06 12.64 8.11
CA GLU A 501 -1.01 13.27 7.30
C GLU A 501 -1.35 13.25 5.81
N ASN A 502 -2.03 12.21 5.33
CA ASN A 502 -2.45 12.09 3.92
C ASN A 502 -3.70 12.93 3.62
N GLU A 503 -4.38 13.42 4.65
CA GLU A 503 -5.50 14.36 4.52
C GLU A 503 -5.03 15.82 4.35
N ARG A 504 -3.72 16.09 4.50
CA ARG A 504 -3.11 17.40 4.28
C ARG A 504 -2.81 17.67 2.82
N LEU A 505 -2.77 18.95 2.45
CA LEU A 505 -2.14 19.39 1.21
C LEU A 505 -0.67 18.95 1.24
N PRO A 506 -0.20 18.19 0.23
CA PRO A 506 1.20 17.81 0.15
C PRO A 506 2.11 19.05 0.09
N PRO A 507 3.36 18.97 0.59
CA PRO A 507 4.34 20.03 0.40
C PRO A 507 4.59 20.28 -1.09
N GLU A 508 5.01 21.49 -1.47
CA GLU A 508 5.36 21.81 -2.86
C GLU A 508 6.36 20.79 -3.40
N LEU A 509 6.06 20.25 -4.59
CA LEU A 509 6.92 19.30 -5.27
C LEU A 509 8.15 20.06 -5.79
N VAL A 510 9.20 20.11 -4.97
CA VAL A 510 10.50 20.63 -5.41
C VAL A 510 11.09 19.60 -6.36
N ASP A 511 11.38 20.01 -7.59
CA ASP A 511 12.07 19.17 -8.56
C ASP A 511 13.39 18.65 -7.96
N ALA A 512 13.52 17.33 -7.85
CA ALA A 512 14.70 16.67 -7.30
C ALA A 512 15.98 17.01 -8.07
N GLU A 513 15.87 17.41 -9.34
CA GLU A 513 16.99 17.84 -10.17
C GLU A 513 17.35 19.32 -9.99
N SER A 514 16.47 20.12 -9.37
CA SER A 514 16.72 21.54 -9.09
C SER A 514 17.78 21.73 -8.00
N GLU A 515 18.38 22.92 -7.94
CA GLU A 515 19.40 23.27 -6.94
C GLU A 515 18.84 23.15 -5.50
N GLU A 516 17.56 23.46 -5.33
CA GLU A 516 16.80 23.34 -4.09
C GLU A 516 16.46 21.88 -3.77
N GLY A 517 16.08 21.06 -4.75
CA GLY A 517 15.81 19.63 -4.57
C GLY A 517 17.06 18.83 -4.21
N ARG A 518 18.20 19.17 -4.83
CA ARG A 518 19.51 18.62 -4.46
C ARG A 518 19.94 19.04 -3.06
N ALA A 519 19.67 20.28 -2.66
CA ALA A 519 19.94 20.75 -1.30
C ALA A 519 19.12 19.98 -0.25
N TYR A 520 17.83 19.75 -0.51
CA TYR A 520 16.95 18.96 0.36
C TYR A 520 17.38 17.49 0.49
N MET A 521 17.82 16.84 -0.59
CA MET A 521 18.31 15.45 -0.56
C MET A 521 19.69 15.29 0.05
N SER A 522 20.50 16.36 0.07
CA SER A 522 21.88 16.35 0.58
C SER A 522 21.99 16.52 2.11
N GLN A 523 20.88 16.73 2.83
CA GLN A 523 20.88 16.83 4.29
C GLN A 523 20.44 15.52 4.95
N PRO A 524 21.36 14.68 5.43
CA PRO A 524 21.01 13.65 6.41
C PRO A 524 20.73 14.34 7.76
N GLN A 525 19.46 14.57 8.08
CA GLN A 525 19.09 14.99 9.44
C GLN A 525 19.09 13.78 10.39
N THR A 526 20.24 13.51 11.00
CA THR A 526 20.25 12.92 12.35
C THR A 526 19.84 14.02 13.33
N PRO A 527 18.88 13.80 14.24
CA PRO A 527 18.53 14.81 15.23
C PRO A 527 19.74 15.09 16.13
N SER A 528 20.28 16.32 16.10
CA SER A 528 21.24 16.78 17.08
C SER A 528 20.49 17.21 18.34
N GLU A 529 20.80 16.59 19.48
CA GLU A 529 20.42 17.10 20.79
C GLU A 529 21.15 18.42 21.07
N ALA A 530 20.54 19.56 20.74
CA ALA A 530 20.82 20.86 21.37
C ALA A 530 19.89 21.93 20.80
N ASP A 531 18.88 22.34 21.58
CA ASP A 531 18.64 23.73 21.95
C ASP A 531 17.30 23.85 22.69
N ILE A 532 17.35 23.60 24.00
CA ILE A 532 16.42 24.20 24.95
C ILE A 532 17.29 24.98 25.93
N SER A 533 17.49 26.27 25.64
CA SER A 533 17.97 27.23 26.65
C SER A 533 16.76 27.81 27.38
N PRO A 534 16.61 27.63 28.70
CA PRO A 534 15.61 28.36 29.48
C PRO A 534 16.12 29.76 29.81
N ALA A 535 15.24 30.75 29.68
CA ALA A 535 15.50 32.14 30.06
C ALA A 535 15.93 32.26 31.54
N ALA A 536 16.96 33.06 31.77
CA ALA A 536 17.47 33.40 33.09
C ALA A 536 16.55 34.41 33.81
N THR A 537 16.11 34.07 35.02
CA THR A 537 15.83 35.06 36.08
C THR A 537 16.25 34.51 37.43
N LEU A 538 17.05 35.31 38.12
CA LEU A 538 17.69 35.10 39.42
C LEU A 538 16.69 34.94 40.58
N GLY A 539 17.00 34.05 41.53
CA GLY A 539 16.35 33.96 42.84
C GLY A 539 16.89 32.79 43.67
N GLU A 540 17.20 33.03 44.93
CA GLU A 540 18.05 32.22 45.83
C GLU A 540 17.53 30.80 46.17
N ALA A 541 18.47 29.92 46.51
CA ALA A 541 18.23 28.53 46.92
C ALA A 541 17.79 28.38 48.39
N PRO A 542 16.94 27.37 48.71
CA PRO A 542 16.98 26.71 50.00
C PRO A 542 17.26 25.19 49.89
N SER A 543 17.55 24.61 51.05
CA SER A 543 18.46 23.50 51.35
C SER A 543 17.82 22.08 51.35
N PRO A 544 18.63 21.00 51.41
CA PRO A 544 18.17 19.64 51.18
C PRO A 544 17.58 19.04 52.45
N ARG A 545 16.26 19.16 52.61
CA ARG A 545 15.49 18.44 53.64
C ARG A 545 14.11 17.96 53.20
N ALA A 546 13.82 17.98 51.89
CA ALA A 546 12.52 17.58 51.36
C ALA A 546 12.53 16.23 50.63
N LEU A 547 13.66 15.49 50.63
CA LEU A 547 13.81 14.22 49.91
C LEU A 547 13.73 12.97 50.81
N GLU A 548 13.50 13.13 52.12
CA GLU A 548 13.41 12.00 53.07
C GLU A 548 11.97 11.66 53.52
N GLU A 549 10.94 12.40 53.09
CA GLU A 549 9.55 12.13 53.51
C GLU A 549 8.68 11.38 52.50
N ALA A 550 9.19 11.04 51.31
CA ALA A 550 8.38 10.38 50.27
C ALA A 550 8.53 8.84 50.22
N LEU A 551 9.33 8.24 51.11
CA LEU A 551 9.60 6.80 51.10
C LEU A 551 9.50 6.19 52.52
N SER A 552 8.32 6.19 53.14
CA SER A 552 8.04 5.18 54.17
C SER A 552 6.54 4.91 54.42
N VAL A 553 6.26 3.60 54.47
CA VAL A 553 5.16 2.89 55.16
C VAL A 553 3.86 2.58 54.40
N SER A 554 3.70 1.28 54.10
CA SER A 554 2.45 0.58 53.82
C SER A 554 1.68 0.20 55.08
N THR A 555 0.34 0.09 55.01
CA THR A 555 -0.54 -1.04 55.42
C THR A 555 -1.94 -0.56 55.88
N GLY A 556 -3.01 -1.25 55.44
CA GLY A 556 -4.31 -1.28 56.17
C GLY A 556 -5.63 -0.97 55.41
N SER A 557 -6.22 -2.00 54.81
CA SER A 557 -7.67 -2.42 54.76
C SER A 557 -8.91 -1.47 54.85
N LEU A 558 -9.89 -1.77 53.94
CA LEU A 558 -11.40 -1.70 53.97
C LEU A 558 -12.12 -0.33 53.73
N PRO A 559 -13.43 -0.24 53.33
CA PRO A 559 -14.46 -1.21 52.84
C PRO A 559 -15.28 -0.73 51.59
N SER A 560 -16.52 -1.24 51.44
CA SER A 560 -17.42 -1.41 50.27
C SER A 560 -18.49 -0.31 49.99
N SER A 561 -19.23 -0.52 48.87
CA SER A 561 -20.52 0.08 48.41
C SER A 561 -20.43 1.38 47.58
N GLY A 562 -21.20 1.62 46.51
CA GLY A 562 -22.24 0.90 45.76
C GLY A 562 -22.60 1.72 44.51
N GLY A 563 -22.92 1.07 43.39
CA GLY A 563 -23.32 1.72 42.12
C GLY A 563 -24.84 1.74 41.92
N PRO A 564 -25.43 2.74 41.23
CA PRO A 564 -26.85 2.77 40.94
C PRO A 564 -27.23 1.96 39.69
N THR A 565 -28.48 1.53 39.70
CA THR A 565 -29.18 0.58 38.85
C THR A 565 -29.88 1.23 37.64
N THR A 566 -30.09 0.45 36.58
CA THR A 566 -31.09 0.70 35.51
C THR A 566 -32.07 -0.49 35.43
N PRO A 567 -33.34 -0.27 35.04
CA PRO A 567 -34.43 -1.20 35.33
C PRO A 567 -34.67 -2.25 34.23
N THR A 568 -35.10 -3.42 34.67
CA THR A 568 -35.59 -4.57 33.90
C THR A 568 -37.12 -4.65 33.88
N SER A 569 -37.68 -5.30 32.86
CA SER A 569 -38.92 -6.12 32.87
C SER A 569 -39.12 -6.80 31.50
N PRO A 570 -39.90 -7.90 31.34
CA PRO A 570 -39.83 -9.19 32.04
C PRO A 570 -39.87 -10.41 31.06
N SER A 571 -39.64 -11.62 31.59
CA SER A 571 -39.67 -12.94 30.93
C SER A 571 -41.06 -13.61 31.00
N SER A 572 -41.57 -14.38 30.01
CA SER A 572 -41.44 -15.85 29.74
C SER A 572 -42.67 -16.27 28.86
N PRO A 573 -42.87 -17.49 28.28
CA PRO A 573 -42.18 -18.78 28.47
C PRO A 573 -41.87 -19.60 27.17
N SER A 574 -41.28 -20.77 27.39
CA SER A 574 -40.75 -21.76 26.44
C SER A 574 -41.79 -22.73 25.83
N ILE A 575 -41.54 -23.18 24.60
CA ILE A 575 -42.07 -24.41 23.99
C ILE A 575 -40.92 -25.17 23.30
N SER A 576 -40.94 -26.50 23.39
CA SER A 576 -39.88 -27.46 23.11
C SER A 576 -39.92 -28.12 21.71
N SER A 577 -38.71 -28.38 21.18
CA SER A 577 -38.28 -29.47 20.26
C SER A 577 -38.55 -29.34 18.74
N PRO A 578 -37.86 -30.12 17.87
CA PRO A 578 -36.41 -30.36 17.77
C PRO A 578 -35.90 -30.35 16.30
N PHE A 579 -34.86 -29.59 15.93
CA PHE A 579 -34.16 -29.85 14.66
C PHE A 579 -32.64 -29.63 14.75
N ARG A 580 -31.92 -30.59 14.14
CA ARG A 580 -30.48 -30.84 14.19
C ARG A 580 -29.64 -29.63 13.74
N ARG A 581 -28.58 -29.34 14.51
CA ARG A 581 -27.45 -28.49 14.08
C ARG A 581 -26.67 -29.19 12.97
N GLY A 582 -26.72 -28.64 11.76
CA GLY A 582 -25.69 -28.82 10.73
C GLY A 582 -24.53 -27.88 10.99
N HIS A 583 -23.30 -28.38 10.82
CA HIS A 583 -22.05 -27.66 11.02
C HIS A 583 -21.96 -26.42 10.12
N GLY A 584 -21.78 -25.25 10.73
CA GLY A 584 -21.39 -24.02 10.04
C GLY A 584 -19.94 -24.11 9.59
N ARG A 585 -19.75 -23.88 8.29
CA ARG A 585 -18.48 -23.88 7.56
C ARG A 585 -17.67 -22.65 7.98
N GLN A 586 -16.55 -22.86 8.66
CA GLN A 586 -15.52 -21.83 8.88
C GLN A 586 -14.99 -21.35 7.53
N GLN A 587 -14.99 -20.03 7.33
CA GLN A 587 -14.26 -19.36 6.26
C GLN A 587 -12.77 -19.48 6.57
N SER A 588 -12.06 -20.30 5.80
CA SER A 588 -10.60 -20.34 5.76
C SER A 588 -10.15 -19.28 4.75
N LEU A 589 -9.62 -18.18 5.25
CA LEU A 589 -8.79 -17.27 4.46
C LEU A 589 -7.41 -17.92 4.36
N GLY A 590 -7.03 -18.34 3.15
CA GLY A 590 -5.73 -18.90 2.86
C GLY A 590 -4.66 -17.83 2.90
N THR A 591 -4.09 -17.59 4.07
CA THR A 591 -2.74 -17.05 4.22
C THR A 591 -1.82 -18.24 4.49
N THR A 592 -0.88 -18.53 3.61
CA THR A 592 0.20 -19.49 3.90
C THR A 592 1.17 -18.84 4.88
N MET A 593 0.76 -18.77 6.14
CA MET A 593 1.60 -18.44 7.28
C MET A 593 2.11 -19.75 7.86
N THR A 594 3.35 -20.14 7.54
CA THR A 594 4.04 -21.15 8.33
C THR A 594 4.27 -20.58 9.73
N SER A 595 3.68 -21.21 10.75
CA SER A 595 3.88 -20.83 12.16
C SER A 595 5.39 -20.74 12.50
N PRO A 596 5.82 -19.81 13.38
CA PRO A 596 7.19 -19.75 13.90
C PRO A 596 7.67 -21.09 14.49
N SER A 597 6.74 -21.92 14.97
CA SER A 597 7.01 -23.26 15.49
C SER A 597 7.36 -24.28 14.39
N THR A 598 6.83 -24.10 13.17
CA THR A 598 7.15 -24.92 11.99
C THR A 598 8.50 -24.52 11.38
N ARG A 599 8.82 -23.21 11.40
CA ARG A 599 10.12 -22.67 10.96
C ARG A 599 11.28 -23.17 11.83
N ARG A 600 11.07 -23.24 13.15
CA ARG A 600 12.06 -23.80 14.10
C ARG A 600 12.31 -25.29 13.87
N ARG A 601 11.24 -26.06 13.62
CA ARG A 601 11.31 -27.51 13.36
C ARG A 601 11.95 -27.84 12.01
N SER A 602 11.72 -27.01 10.99
CA SER A 602 12.37 -27.12 9.67
C SER A 602 13.86 -26.79 9.72
N ILE A 603 14.26 -25.76 10.50
CA ILE A 603 15.67 -25.39 10.70
C ILE A 603 16.38 -26.45 11.55
N GLU A 604 15.75 -26.98 12.60
CA GLU A 604 16.31 -28.08 13.41
C GLU A 604 16.45 -29.38 12.61
N SER A 605 15.48 -29.69 11.74
CA SER A 605 15.56 -30.86 10.84
C SER A 605 16.63 -30.70 9.76
N THR A 606 16.80 -29.47 9.23
CA THR A 606 17.83 -29.17 8.22
C THR A 606 19.22 -29.10 8.86
N MET A 607 19.34 -28.56 10.08
CA MET A 607 20.59 -28.58 10.87
C MET A 607 20.94 -29.99 11.35
N SER A 608 19.96 -30.88 11.59
CA SER A 608 20.20 -32.29 11.88
C SER A 608 20.72 -33.05 10.67
N LEU A 609 20.15 -32.79 9.48
CA LEU A 609 20.61 -33.37 8.21
C LEU A 609 21.99 -32.82 7.79
N LEU A 610 22.28 -31.55 8.08
CA LEU A 610 23.58 -30.93 7.82
C LEU A 610 24.64 -31.37 8.85
N LYS A 611 24.27 -31.63 10.10
CA LYS A 611 25.17 -32.25 11.10
C LYS A 611 25.52 -33.69 10.74
N GLU A 612 24.57 -34.48 10.24
CA GLU A 612 24.84 -35.84 9.75
C GLU A 612 25.71 -35.85 8.49
N ALA A 613 25.64 -34.81 7.65
CA ALA A 613 26.48 -34.68 6.44
C ALA A 613 27.87 -34.08 6.70
N SER A 614 28.07 -33.40 7.84
CA SER A 614 29.31 -32.70 8.20
C SER A 614 30.32 -33.57 8.96
N GLU A 615 29.89 -34.68 9.56
CA GLU A 615 30.77 -35.59 10.28
C GLU A 615 31.40 -36.64 9.34
N GLY A 616 32.40 -36.23 8.56
CA GLY A 616 33.45 -37.12 8.02
C GLY A 616 33.58 -37.18 6.50
N ARG A 617 34.50 -36.36 5.96
CA ARG A 617 35.07 -36.48 4.60
C ARG A 617 36.35 -37.33 4.63
N GLU A 618 36.58 -38.10 3.56
CA GLU A 618 37.87 -38.14 2.86
C GLU A 618 37.64 -38.15 1.33
N ARG A 619 38.69 -37.77 0.59
CA ARG A 619 38.70 -37.10 -0.72
C ARG A 619 38.83 -38.09 -1.90
N ASP A 620 38.04 -37.89 -2.96
CA ASP A 620 38.19 -38.60 -4.25
C ASP A 620 38.91 -37.71 -5.29
N ALA A 621 40.00 -38.23 -5.86
CA ALA A 621 40.89 -37.55 -6.81
C ALA A 621 40.29 -37.36 -8.23
N GLU A 622 39.13 -37.95 -8.54
CA GLU A 622 38.46 -37.78 -9.83
C GLU A 622 37.74 -36.43 -9.97
N PHE A 623 37.36 -35.80 -8.85
CA PHE A 623 36.62 -34.53 -8.86
C PHE A 623 37.52 -33.32 -9.18
N GLU A 624 38.79 -33.35 -8.75
CA GLU A 624 39.79 -32.33 -9.11
C GLU A 624 40.18 -32.41 -10.59
N ALA A 625 40.30 -33.63 -11.16
CA ALA A 625 40.61 -33.80 -12.58
C ALA A 625 39.51 -33.26 -13.52
N LEU A 626 38.25 -33.34 -13.10
CA LEU A 626 37.11 -32.83 -13.86
C LEU A 626 36.99 -31.31 -13.77
N ALA A 627 37.33 -30.72 -12.62
CA ALA A 627 37.31 -29.27 -12.41
C ALA A 627 38.41 -28.55 -13.22
N ASP A 628 39.61 -29.14 -13.32
CA ASP A 628 40.72 -28.60 -14.12
C ASP A 628 40.45 -28.68 -15.63
N GLN A 629 39.68 -29.67 -16.08
CA GLN A 629 39.34 -29.85 -17.48
C GLN A 629 38.28 -28.84 -17.97
N VAL A 630 37.44 -28.35 -17.06
CA VAL A 630 36.38 -27.35 -17.34
C VAL A 630 36.92 -25.91 -17.25
N ALA A 631 37.97 -25.67 -16.46
CA ALA A 631 38.54 -24.34 -16.25
C ALA A 631 39.49 -23.84 -17.37
N GLY A 632 39.86 -24.71 -18.33
CA GLY A 632 40.90 -24.40 -19.33
C GLY A 632 40.39 -24.22 -20.77
N ALA A 633 39.88 -23.03 -21.14
CA ALA A 633 39.85 -22.60 -22.53
C ALA A 633 39.83 -21.06 -22.69
N GLY A 634 40.95 -20.47 -23.13
CA GLY A 634 40.96 -19.09 -23.62
C GLY A 634 42.33 -18.42 -23.78
N GLY A 635 42.94 -18.52 -24.98
CA GLY A 635 43.60 -17.37 -25.64
C GLY A 635 45.14 -17.21 -25.64
N ALA A 636 45.73 -17.37 -26.84
CA ALA A 636 46.89 -16.67 -27.46
C ALA A 636 48.28 -16.64 -26.76
N GLY A 637 49.44 -16.86 -27.39
CA GLY A 637 49.83 -17.14 -28.78
C GLY A 637 51.38 -17.19 -28.93
N GLY A 638 51.86 -17.65 -30.11
CA GLY A 638 53.15 -17.25 -30.73
C GLY A 638 54.42 -18.06 -30.43
N ALA A 639 54.84 -18.94 -31.36
CA ALA A 639 56.13 -18.88 -32.11
C ALA A 639 56.63 -20.27 -32.62
N GLN A 640 56.84 -20.35 -33.96
CA GLN A 640 57.86 -21.07 -34.78
C GLN A 640 58.42 -22.44 -34.32
N ALA A 641 58.65 -23.48 -35.14
CA ALA A 641 58.78 -23.68 -36.59
C ALA A 641 58.83 -25.20 -36.93
N GLY A 642 58.55 -25.61 -38.19
CA GLY A 642 59.11 -26.86 -38.73
C GLY A 642 58.27 -27.74 -39.69
N LYS A 643 58.16 -27.33 -40.97
CA LYS A 643 58.14 -28.14 -42.22
C LYS A 643 57.61 -29.62 -42.26
N LYS A 644 56.55 -29.86 -43.05
CA LYS A 644 56.44 -30.68 -44.32
C LYS A 644 54.96 -31.07 -44.57
N ARG A 645 54.33 -30.64 -45.69
CA ARG A 645 53.99 -31.45 -46.91
C ARG A 645 53.15 -32.71 -46.58
N ASP A 646 51.93 -32.96 -47.08
CA ASP A 646 51.38 -32.80 -48.44
C ASP A 646 49.82 -32.82 -48.49
N SER A 647 49.29 -32.14 -49.52
CA SER A 647 48.09 -32.39 -50.35
C SER A 647 46.73 -32.80 -49.75
N ALA A 648 45.75 -31.91 -49.92
CA ALA A 648 44.33 -32.24 -50.12
C ALA A 648 44.09 -32.82 -51.54
N PRO A 649 42.92 -33.44 -51.77
CA PRO A 649 41.96 -32.73 -52.61
C PRO A 649 40.52 -32.81 -52.09
N ALA A 650 39.78 -31.73 -52.31
CA ALA A 650 38.32 -31.71 -52.42
C ALA A 650 37.98 -31.33 -53.88
N PRO A 651 36.71 -31.21 -54.27
CA PRO A 651 35.51 -32.00 -54.01
C PRO A 651 34.86 -32.44 -55.34
N SER A 652 33.76 -33.21 -55.34
CA SER A 652 32.59 -32.91 -56.19
C SER A 652 31.49 -33.98 -56.11
N ARG A 653 30.25 -33.46 -56.09
CA ARG A 653 28.94 -34.05 -56.46
C ARG A 653 28.16 -34.76 -55.37
#